data_AF-A0A957N518-F1
#
_entry.id   AF-A0A957N518-F1
#
_cell.length_a   1.000
_cell.length_b   1.000
_cell.length_c   1.000
_cell.angle_alpha   90.00
_cell.angle_beta   90.00
_cell.angle_gamma   90.00
#
_symmetry.space_group_name_H-M   'P 1'
#
loop_
_entity.id
_entity.type
_entity.pdbx_description
1 polymer ?
#
loop_
_entity_poly.entity_id
_entity_poly.type
_entity_poly.pdbx_seq_one_letter_code
_entity_poly.pdbx_strand_id
1 'polypeptide(L)'
;MRPRPPHLIILLAGLLLILTPLLVRTAFLGYNRRAYTPPDVPPTSMAVTPIPTVTPEAMSTRLAQPEAELRPGPVVVDLAHFNRLNRSNFQPLAAALAERNVGLQFWLPVEVDLFALQSLADFPDQSKELAAELADASALVIASPFFLWTPQEITVLEEFVADGGRLLLISDPDVLGDVARDINNVGEPFGVVFNDDYLYDIVHNDKNHTHVFIDQWINGAADMAGDTVVLYGARSIEGSGEPEARTGATTLSSLRTGLNNFVTITLAGLEANNSAGRVLAMTDFDVLTEPYVTRFDNRQVVEHVADFLAGAQRADVVVDFPAFLGKEVTLIYGGGELDAALLEQSAKLQARLERSGRTLELGATTMLTGTQTITGSQTITGPANLIYLADYEDAGTQTTLLQDLGVTLVEVIATLTPAPTPTTTPTHTPTPTSTLTPTPTTSPTPTLTPTATATEVVSGTVAPPAPPTATATLTPTPTTSPTPTLTPTSTTTPTPSPTPSPTPRILNVLETGDGLRFDAEDTVVIVQEGEAPAQRLIAILGSDQAALNTGVDRLLDSDFANCVRRPYLALCPNPAAPTDMPMDTTTATPTPTPTATTTSTTTPGAVSGTLVPTFTPTPPGAPTSTPGPGSPVPTATPSGDATPTPVAEKAGTILLVDDNDQAEDDERSEAERYGIILRANGYTPDMWITSDAGTPDMDILGRYDLVIWSGGDYAVSGPGVQDLTNIFEYLNQGGRAVISSRQPFIGQSGEDPAPLADVVVQADIPALVQDLPTEPIALEGGPVAVEPLSTEVEEGQAPDVILRRGPGSEAADAAVAFVVTDEDSDEPKGARLIVMGMSINWLPESVAEVLVRNYADWMFEDK
;
A
#
# COMPACT_ATOMS: atom_id res chain seq x y z
N MET A 1 -92.32 -2.87 -32.40
CA MET A 1 -91.43 -3.76 -31.60
C MET A 1 -90.66 -2.90 -30.61
N ARG A 2 -90.39 -3.37 -29.37
CA ARG A 2 -89.66 -2.59 -28.35
C ARG A 2 -88.16 -2.51 -28.71
N PRO A 3 -87.51 -1.33 -28.66
CA PRO A 3 -86.06 -1.25 -28.70
C PRO A 3 -85.47 -1.78 -27.39
N ARG A 4 -84.45 -2.64 -27.48
CA ARG A 4 -83.62 -3.09 -26.34
C ARG A 4 -82.37 -2.21 -26.28
N PRO A 5 -82.09 -1.49 -25.17
CA PRO A 5 -80.86 -0.71 -25.04
C PRO A 5 -79.77 -1.51 -24.30
N PRO A 6 -78.75 -2.06 -24.98
CA PRO A 6 -77.62 -2.73 -24.31
C PRO A 6 -76.75 -1.76 -23.49
N HIS A 7 -76.76 -0.47 -23.84
CA HIS A 7 -75.89 0.55 -23.24
C HIS A 7 -76.20 0.85 -21.76
N LEU A 8 -77.45 0.70 -21.31
CA LEU A 8 -77.80 0.94 -19.90
C LEU A 8 -77.16 -0.11 -18.97
N ILE A 9 -77.08 -1.36 -19.43
CA ILE A 9 -76.50 -2.47 -18.66
C ILE A 9 -74.98 -2.29 -18.56
N ILE A 10 -74.32 -1.87 -19.64
CA ILE A 10 -72.88 -1.58 -19.65
C ILE A 10 -72.56 -0.40 -18.72
N LEU A 11 -73.37 0.66 -18.75
CA LEU A 11 -73.17 1.83 -17.87
C LEU A 11 -73.38 1.47 -16.39
N LEU A 12 -74.39 0.65 -16.07
CA LEU A 12 -74.60 0.14 -14.71
C LEU A 12 -73.46 -0.79 -14.25
N ALA A 13 -72.93 -1.65 -15.12
CA ALA A 13 -71.80 -2.52 -14.80
C ALA A 13 -70.51 -1.73 -14.57
N GLY A 14 -70.24 -0.70 -15.38
CA GLY A 14 -69.12 0.21 -15.18
C GLY A 14 -69.24 1.01 -13.87
N LEU A 15 -70.44 1.54 -13.57
CA LEU A 15 -70.70 2.24 -12.32
C LEU A 15 -70.51 1.32 -11.10
N LEU A 16 -70.94 0.06 -11.20
CA LEU A 16 -70.75 -0.96 -10.17
C LEU A 16 -69.26 -1.21 -9.90
N LEU A 17 -68.46 -1.41 -10.96
CA LEU A 17 -67.01 -1.67 -10.86
C LEU A 17 -66.21 -0.49 -10.29
N ILE A 18 -66.66 0.75 -10.52
CA ILE A 18 -66.02 1.94 -9.93
C ILE A 18 -66.43 2.12 -8.46
N LEU A 19 -67.69 1.83 -8.11
CA LEU A 19 -68.20 2.06 -6.75
C LEU A 19 -67.87 0.94 -5.77
N THR A 20 -67.77 -0.33 -6.19
CA THR A 20 -67.45 -1.44 -5.28
C THR A 20 -66.12 -1.29 -4.52
N PRO A 21 -64.96 -0.95 -5.13
CA PRO A 21 -63.73 -0.77 -4.35
C PRO A 21 -63.81 0.41 -3.39
N LEU A 22 -64.52 1.49 -3.76
CA LEU A 22 -64.76 2.63 -2.86
C LEU A 22 -65.60 2.21 -1.63
N LEU A 23 -66.64 1.42 -1.87
CA LEU A 23 -67.55 0.94 -0.82
C LEU A 23 -66.85 -0.08 0.09
N VAL A 24 -66.04 -1.00 -0.45
CA VAL A 24 -65.18 -1.91 0.33
C VAL A 24 -64.16 -1.14 1.17
N ARG A 25 -63.49 -0.13 0.61
CA ARG A 25 -62.54 0.74 1.34
C ARG A 25 -63.19 1.45 2.53
N THR A 26 -64.44 1.90 2.38
CA THR A 26 -65.17 2.61 3.45
C THR A 26 -65.88 1.70 4.46
N ALA A 27 -66.39 0.53 4.05
CA ALA A 27 -67.20 -0.34 4.90
C ALA A 27 -66.41 -1.45 5.58
N PHE A 28 -65.36 -1.99 4.95
CA PHE A 28 -64.59 -3.13 5.47
C PHE A 28 -63.21 -2.76 6.04
N LEU A 29 -62.53 -1.75 5.47
CA LEU A 29 -61.14 -1.43 5.84
C LEU A 29 -60.98 -0.38 6.95
N GLY A 30 -62.05 0.28 7.39
CA GLY A 30 -62.07 1.12 8.60
C GLY A 30 -61.08 2.30 8.66
N TYR A 31 -60.48 2.67 7.51
CA TYR A 31 -59.20 3.38 7.46
C TYR A 31 -59.22 4.80 8.06
N ASN A 32 -60.40 5.42 8.15
CA ASN A 32 -60.57 6.79 8.69
C ASN A 32 -61.20 6.82 10.10
N ARG A 33 -61.13 5.73 10.88
CA ARG A 33 -61.66 5.67 12.27
C ARG A 33 -60.75 4.99 13.30
N ARG A 34 -59.46 4.87 13.04
CA ARG A 34 -58.49 4.57 14.11
C ARG A 34 -58.11 5.87 14.81
N ALA A 35 -58.79 6.17 15.92
CA ALA A 35 -58.28 7.14 16.88
C ALA A 35 -57.00 6.56 17.49
N TYR A 36 -55.92 7.34 17.54
CA TYR A 36 -54.74 6.97 18.30
C TYR A 36 -55.10 6.92 19.78
N THR A 37 -55.05 5.72 20.35
CA THR A 37 -55.21 5.48 21.79
C THR A 37 -53.82 5.18 22.34
N PRO A 38 -53.24 6.05 23.18
CA PRO A 38 -51.98 5.73 23.84
C PRO A 38 -52.10 4.44 24.66
N PRO A 39 -51.05 3.62 24.79
CA PRO A 39 -51.08 2.47 25.69
C PRO A 39 -51.26 2.93 27.15
N ASP A 40 -52.07 2.20 27.92
CA ASP A 40 -52.24 2.45 29.35
C ASP A 40 -50.91 2.18 30.08
N VAL A 41 -50.21 3.24 30.45
CA VAL A 41 -49.07 3.16 31.37
C VAL A 41 -49.64 3.00 32.78
N PRO A 42 -49.38 1.89 33.48
CA PRO A 42 -49.86 1.73 34.86
C PRO A 42 -49.24 2.82 35.73
N PRO A 43 -50.03 3.50 36.60
CA PRO A 43 -49.47 4.51 37.49
C PRO A 43 -48.45 3.83 38.41
N THR A 44 -47.22 4.35 38.40
CA THR A 44 -46.15 3.89 39.28
C THR A 44 -46.58 4.04 40.73
N SER A 45 -46.91 2.91 41.37
CA SER A 45 -47.12 2.90 42.81
C SER A 45 -45.78 3.23 43.46
N MET A 46 -45.68 4.41 44.08
CA MET A 46 -44.58 4.72 44.98
C MET A 46 -44.67 3.78 46.18
N ALA A 47 -44.02 2.62 46.07
CA ALA A 47 -43.72 1.78 47.21
C ALA A 47 -42.75 2.57 48.10
N VAL A 48 -43.23 3.06 49.23
CA VAL A 48 -42.38 3.67 50.26
C VAL A 48 -41.58 2.55 50.90
N THR A 49 -40.44 2.21 50.30
CA THR A 49 -39.42 1.40 50.95
C THR A 49 -38.85 2.19 52.13
N PRO A 50 -38.74 1.60 53.32
CA PRO A 50 -38.12 2.27 54.46
C PRO A 50 -36.66 2.58 54.14
N ILE A 51 -36.20 3.76 54.57
CA ILE A 51 -34.84 4.26 54.38
C ILE A 51 -33.84 3.19 54.89
N PRO A 52 -32.93 2.67 54.04
CA PRO A 52 -31.89 1.77 54.50
C PRO A 52 -30.92 2.54 55.39
N THR A 53 -30.74 2.08 56.63
CA THR A 53 -29.65 2.51 57.49
C THR A 53 -28.33 2.21 56.79
N VAL A 54 -27.54 3.25 56.49
CA VAL A 54 -26.20 3.10 55.93
C VAL A 54 -25.29 2.38 56.92
N THR A 55 -25.03 1.09 56.65
CA THR A 55 -23.83 0.40 57.12
C THR A 55 -22.67 0.87 56.24
N PRO A 56 -21.58 1.42 56.80
CA PRO A 56 -20.43 1.82 55.99
C PRO A 56 -19.66 0.58 55.52
N GLU A 57 -19.89 0.16 54.28
CA GLU A 57 -18.90 -0.64 53.55
C GLU A 57 -17.74 0.25 53.10
N ALA A 58 -16.53 -0.30 53.11
CA ALA A 58 -15.33 0.45 52.76
C ALA A 58 -15.34 0.78 51.25
N MET A 59 -15.34 2.08 50.92
CA MET A 59 -15.11 2.53 49.56
C MET A 59 -13.71 2.08 49.11
N SER A 60 -13.67 1.09 48.21
CA SER A 60 -12.52 0.89 47.33
C SER A 60 -12.69 1.85 46.17
N THR A 61 -12.15 3.06 46.31
CA THR A 61 -12.24 4.12 45.29
C THR A 61 -11.34 3.79 44.10
N ARG A 62 -11.76 2.83 43.26
CA ARG A 62 -11.39 2.88 41.85
C ARG A 62 -12.14 4.08 41.28
N LEU A 63 -11.40 5.12 40.90
CA LEU A 63 -11.94 6.25 40.16
C LEU A 63 -12.72 5.69 38.96
N ALA A 64 -14.03 5.98 38.91
CA ALA A 64 -14.77 5.79 37.67
C ALA A 64 -14.23 6.85 36.71
N GLN A 65 -13.65 6.41 35.60
CA GLN A 65 -13.32 7.32 34.50
C GLN A 65 -14.62 8.00 34.04
N PRO A 66 -14.60 9.29 33.69
CA PRO A 66 -15.74 9.90 33.02
C PRO A 66 -15.99 9.16 31.69
N GLU A 67 -17.25 8.92 31.35
CA GLU A 67 -17.62 8.43 30.02
C GLU A 67 -17.19 9.50 29.00
N ALA A 68 -16.12 9.22 28.28
CA ALA A 68 -15.58 10.12 27.27
C ALA A 68 -16.62 10.34 26.17
N GLU A 69 -16.85 11.60 25.81
CA GLU A 69 -17.80 11.99 24.77
C GLU A 69 -17.21 11.65 23.39
N LEU A 70 -17.33 10.38 23.01
CA LEU A 70 -16.87 9.82 21.74
C LEU A 70 -17.34 10.68 20.57
N ARG A 71 -16.40 11.26 19.83
CA ARG A 71 -16.67 11.84 18.51
C ARG A 71 -16.28 10.81 17.45
N PRO A 72 -17.22 10.35 16.60
CA PRO A 72 -16.83 9.53 15.47
C PRO A 72 -16.03 10.38 14.48
N GLY A 73 -14.78 10.01 14.30
CA GLY A 73 -13.95 10.44 13.19
C GLY A 73 -14.30 9.70 11.90
N PRO A 74 -13.62 9.97 10.77
CA PRO A 74 -13.92 9.33 9.50
C PRO A 74 -13.70 7.80 9.53
N VAL A 75 -14.39 7.11 8.64
CA VAL A 75 -14.01 5.77 8.19
C VAL A 75 -13.01 5.94 7.05
N VAL A 76 -11.80 5.43 7.21
CA VAL A 76 -10.79 5.36 6.16
C VAL A 76 -11.03 4.12 5.31
N VAL A 77 -10.83 4.23 4.00
CA VAL A 77 -10.89 3.14 3.03
C VAL A 77 -9.53 3.04 2.35
N ASP A 78 -8.94 1.85 2.37
CA ASP A 78 -7.72 1.55 1.61
C ASP A 78 -8.00 1.55 0.10
N LEU A 79 -7.28 2.40 -0.62
CA LEU A 79 -7.03 2.27 -2.05
C LEU A 79 -5.53 2.47 -2.36
N ALA A 80 -4.67 2.43 -1.34
CA ALA A 80 -3.22 2.49 -1.49
C ALA A 80 -2.71 1.24 -2.19
N HIS A 81 -3.14 0.04 -1.75
CA HIS A 81 -2.68 -1.28 -2.23
C HIS A 81 -3.21 -1.68 -3.62
N PHE A 82 -3.48 -0.70 -4.49
CA PHE A 82 -4.09 -0.83 -5.82
C PHE A 82 -5.28 -1.79 -5.91
N ASN A 83 -6.02 -1.91 -4.79
CA ASN A 83 -7.36 -2.48 -4.71
C ASN A 83 -8.12 -2.10 -5.98
N ARG A 84 -8.55 -3.10 -6.78
CA ARG A 84 -9.12 -2.85 -8.13
C ARG A 84 -10.59 -2.41 -8.05
N LEU A 85 -10.86 -1.51 -7.10
CA LEU A 85 -12.15 -0.99 -6.68
C LEU A 85 -12.30 0.49 -7.02
N ASN A 86 -13.50 0.87 -7.46
CA ASN A 86 -13.80 2.26 -7.74
C ASN A 86 -14.31 2.99 -6.49
N ARG A 87 -13.78 4.19 -6.20
CA ARG A 87 -14.23 5.06 -5.08
C ARG A 87 -15.74 5.27 -5.04
N SER A 88 -16.41 5.31 -6.20
CA SER A 88 -17.86 5.51 -6.29
C SER A 88 -18.68 4.33 -5.73
N ASN A 89 -18.13 3.11 -5.72
CA ASN A 89 -18.81 1.91 -5.22
C ASN A 89 -19.14 2.02 -3.72
N PHE A 90 -18.39 2.83 -2.97
CA PHE A 90 -18.60 3.07 -1.53
C PHE A 90 -19.75 4.05 -1.22
N GLN A 91 -20.43 4.62 -2.21
CA GLN A 91 -21.49 5.61 -2.00
C GLN A 91 -22.64 5.14 -1.07
N PRO A 92 -23.18 3.90 -1.17
CA PRO A 92 -24.27 3.46 -0.29
C PRO A 92 -23.85 3.38 1.18
N LEU A 93 -22.60 2.96 1.43
CA LEU A 93 -21.99 2.92 2.75
C LEU A 93 -21.74 4.34 3.28
N ALA A 94 -21.18 5.23 2.45
CA ALA A 94 -20.97 6.64 2.81
C ALA A 94 -22.28 7.35 3.19
N ALA A 95 -23.40 7.03 2.55
CA ALA A 95 -24.71 7.57 2.91
C ALA A 95 -25.20 7.06 4.28
N ALA A 96 -25.09 5.76 4.55
CA ALA A 96 -25.47 5.16 5.83
C ALA A 96 -24.58 5.65 6.99
N LEU A 97 -23.28 5.87 6.74
CA LEU A 97 -22.36 6.52 7.67
C LEU A 97 -22.72 7.98 7.92
N ALA A 98 -23.10 8.74 6.89
CA ALA A 98 -23.52 10.13 7.03
C ALA A 98 -24.80 10.30 7.88
N GLU A 99 -25.75 9.36 7.80
CA GLU A 99 -26.91 9.33 8.71
C GLU A 99 -26.51 9.12 10.18
N ARG A 100 -25.37 8.48 10.42
CA ARG A 100 -24.73 8.27 11.74
C ARG A 100 -23.77 9.41 12.12
N ASN A 101 -23.69 10.48 11.30
CA ASN A 101 -22.77 11.62 11.42
C ASN A 101 -21.27 11.26 11.25
N VAL A 102 -20.98 10.20 10.51
CA VAL A 102 -19.63 9.69 10.25
C VAL A 102 -19.25 9.98 8.79
N GLY A 103 -18.03 10.48 8.56
CA GLY A 103 -17.48 10.72 7.22
C GLY A 103 -16.79 9.48 6.65
N LEU A 104 -16.51 9.49 5.34
CA LEU A 104 -15.67 8.49 4.67
C LEU A 104 -14.51 9.19 3.96
N GLN A 105 -13.31 8.64 4.10
CA GLN A 105 -12.04 9.14 3.57
C GLN A 105 -11.32 8.01 2.82
N PHE A 106 -10.60 8.34 1.74
CA PHE A 106 -9.83 7.38 0.96
C PHE A 106 -8.34 7.61 1.18
N TRP A 107 -7.65 6.58 1.67
CA TRP A 107 -6.20 6.53 1.67
C TRP A 107 -5.72 6.08 0.28
N LEU A 108 -4.73 6.80 -0.26
CA LEU A 108 -4.27 6.70 -1.64
C LEU A 108 -2.76 6.45 -1.64
N PRO A 109 -2.21 5.78 -2.67
CA PRO A 109 -0.78 5.52 -2.74
C PRO A 109 -0.02 6.84 -2.88
N VAL A 110 0.97 7.06 -2.02
CA VAL A 110 1.81 8.27 -2.05
C VAL A 110 3.09 7.95 -2.81
N GLU A 111 3.30 8.64 -3.94
CA GLU A 111 4.53 8.53 -4.76
C GLU A 111 4.93 7.10 -5.13
N VAL A 112 3.94 6.19 -5.21
CA VAL A 112 4.18 4.81 -5.67
C VAL A 112 4.24 4.80 -7.19
N ASP A 113 5.46 4.66 -7.70
CA ASP A 113 5.69 4.36 -9.09
C ASP A 113 5.20 2.93 -9.39
N LEU A 114 3.99 2.81 -9.93
CA LEU A 114 3.38 1.56 -10.39
C LEU A 114 4.27 0.78 -11.35
N PHE A 115 5.07 1.52 -12.11
CA PHE A 115 5.94 1.04 -13.15
C PHE A 115 7.26 0.51 -12.54
N ALA A 116 7.59 0.94 -11.31
CA ALA A 116 8.61 0.33 -10.45
C ALA A 116 8.17 -0.95 -9.73
N LEU A 117 6.88 -1.29 -9.69
CA LEU A 117 6.39 -2.40 -8.87
C LEU A 117 6.66 -3.75 -9.54
N GLN A 118 7.77 -4.37 -9.15
CA GLN A 118 8.24 -5.64 -9.70
C GLN A 118 7.34 -6.85 -9.35
N SER A 119 6.72 -6.82 -8.16
CA SER A 119 5.81 -7.87 -7.70
C SER A 119 4.67 -7.29 -6.87
N LEU A 120 3.62 -8.08 -6.68
CA LEU A 120 2.52 -7.76 -5.76
C LEU A 120 2.94 -7.75 -4.27
N ALA A 121 4.17 -8.17 -3.96
CA ALA A 121 4.74 -8.26 -2.62
C ALA A 121 5.73 -7.13 -2.28
N ASP A 122 6.36 -6.51 -3.27
CA ASP A 122 7.35 -5.42 -3.11
C ASP A 122 6.69 -4.04 -2.93
N PHE A 123 5.46 -4.04 -2.43
CA PHE A 123 4.72 -2.82 -2.20
C PHE A 123 5.41 -1.97 -1.14
N PRO A 124 5.65 -0.67 -1.39
CA PRO A 124 6.40 0.15 -0.46
C PRO A 124 5.64 0.30 0.85
N ASP A 125 6.37 0.20 1.96
CA ASP A 125 5.82 0.44 3.29
C ASP A 125 5.32 1.88 3.41
N GLN A 126 4.01 2.02 3.59
CA GLN A 126 3.33 3.29 3.83
C GLN A 126 2.79 3.35 5.27
N SER A 127 3.41 2.62 6.21
CA SER A 127 3.04 2.62 7.63
C SER A 127 3.00 4.01 8.27
N LYS A 128 3.84 4.95 7.82
CA LYS A 128 3.84 6.35 8.28
C LYS A 128 2.60 7.09 7.78
N GLU A 129 2.29 6.97 6.51
CA GLU A 129 1.13 7.58 5.85
C GLU A 129 -0.16 7.00 6.43
N LEU A 130 -0.22 5.68 6.61
CA LEU A 130 -1.31 4.96 7.29
C LEU A 130 -1.52 5.47 8.72
N ALA A 131 -0.47 5.61 9.52
CA ALA A 131 -0.58 6.15 10.87
C ALA A 131 -1.14 7.58 10.86
N ALA A 132 -0.71 8.41 9.90
CA ALA A 132 -1.18 9.78 9.74
C ALA A 132 -2.64 9.87 9.26
N GLU A 133 -3.16 8.86 8.54
CA GLU A 133 -4.57 8.74 8.13
C GLU A 133 -5.45 8.13 9.24
N LEU A 134 -4.93 7.18 10.03
CA LEU A 134 -5.68 6.53 11.11
C LEU A 134 -5.76 7.36 12.40
N ALA A 135 -4.91 8.38 12.57
CA ALA A 135 -4.84 9.22 13.76
C ALA A 135 -6.20 9.75 14.23
N ASP A 136 -7.00 10.35 13.34
CA ASP A 136 -8.37 10.80 13.67
C ASP A 136 -9.48 9.86 13.20
N ALA A 137 -9.15 8.72 12.58
CA ALA A 137 -10.12 7.74 12.11
C ALA A 137 -10.86 7.02 13.25
N SER A 138 -12.07 6.56 12.94
CA SER A 138 -12.86 5.64 13.79
C SER A 138 -12.89 4.22 13.26
N ALA A 139 -12.73 4.04 11.94
CA ALA A 139 -12.63 2.72 11.34
C ALA A 139 -11.73 2.71 10.11
N LEU A 140 -11.25 1.52 9.74
CA LEU A 140 -10.60 1.22 8.46
C LEU A 140 -11.40 0.16 7.70
N VAL A 141 -11.50 0.31 6.38
CA VAL A 141 -12.01 -0.69 5.45
C VAL A 141 -10.88 -1.12 4.51
N ILE A 142 -10.60 -2.43 4.45
CA ILE A 142 -9.69 -3.06 3.49
C ILE A 142 -10.54 -4.02 2.66
N ALA A 143 -10.54 -3.86 1.35
CA ALA A 143 -11.43 -4.60 0.46
C ALA A 143 -10.69 -5.01 -0.82
N SER A 144 -10.41 -6.31 -0.96
CA SER A 144 -9.72 -6.90 -2.11
C SER A 144 -8.45 -6.15 -2.54
N PRO A 145 -7.43 -6.07 -1.66
CA PRO A 145 -6.14 -5.48 -1.97
C PRO A 145 -5.43 -6.30 -3.06
N PHE A 146 -4.81 -5.60 -4.01
CA PHE A 146 -4.08 -6.19 -5.12
C PHE A 146 -2.60 -6.38 -4.78
N PHE A 147 -2.06 -5.51 -3.93
CA PHE A 147 -0.74 -5.64 -3.32
C PHE A 147 -0.85 -6.08 -1.85
N LEU A 148 0.18 -6.76 -1.36
CA LEU A 148 0.29 -7.16 0.05
C LEU A 148 0.55 -5.98 0.98
N TRP A 149 -0.03 -6.04 2.17
CA TRP A 149 0.25 -5.13 3.29
C TRP A 149 1.56 -5.52 4.01
N THR A 150 2.30 -4.52 4.49
CA THR A 150 3.57 -4.73 5.19
C THR A 150 3.39 -5.10 6.67
N PRO A 151 4.35 -5.80 7.30
CA PRO A 151 4.32 -6.06 8.75
C PRO A 151 4.25 -4.78 9.61
N GLN A 152 4.77 -3.66 9.11
CA GLN A 152 4.76 -2.36 9.78
C GLN A 152 3.37 -1.73 9.72
N GLU A 153 2.70 -1.78 8.57
CA GLU A 153 1.31 -1.36 8.41
C GLU A 153 0.36 -2.23 9.25
N ILE A 154 0.56 -3.55 9.27
CA ILE A 154 -0.16 -4.46 10.16
C ILE A 154 0.06 -4.08 11.64
N THR A 155 1.27 -3.68 12.03
CA THR A 155 1.53 -3.23 13.41
C THR A 155 0.74 -1.96 13.76
N VAL A 156 0.72 -0.97 12.85
CA VAL A 156 -0.11 0.25 13.00
C VAL A 156 -1.60 -0.10 13.07
N LEU A 157 -2.05 -1.07 12.27
CA LEU A 157 -3.42 -1.56 12.26
C LEU A 157 -3.79 -2.29 13.56
N GLU A 158 -2.91 -3.14 14.10
CA GLU A 158 -3.11 -3.79 15.39
C GLU A 158 -3.21 -2.77 16.53
N GLU A 159 -2.34 -1.74 16.56
CA GLU A 159 -2.46 -0.65 17.54
C GLU A 159 -3.80 0.10 17.39
N PHE A 160 -4.18 0.49 16.17
CA PHE A 160 -5.45 1.18 15.90
C PHE A 160 -6.69 0.41 16.37
N VAL A 161 -6.76 -0.90 16.08
CA VAL A 161 -7.87 -1.75 16.52
C VAL A 161 -7.81 -1.98 18.04
N ALA A 162 -6.61 -2.15 18.62
CA ALA A 162 -6.41 -2.28 20.07
C ALA A 162 -6.83 -1.03 20.85
N ASP A 163 -6.71 0.16 20.25
CA ASP A 163 -7.11 1.45 20.84
C ASP A 163 -8.62 1.77 20.67
N GLY A 164 -9.37 0.91 19.99
CA GLY A 164 -10.84 0.99 19.89
C GLY A 164 -11.39 1.31 18.50
N GLY A 165 -10.52 1.37 17.50
CA GLY A 165 -10.89 1.45 16.09
C GLY A 165 -11.62 0.20 15.62
N ARG A 166 -12.43 0.34 14.57
CA ARG A 166 -13.12 -0.75 13.89
C ARG A 166 -12.38 -1.13 12.62
N LEU A 167 -12.32 -2.42 12.29
CA LEU A 167 -11.77 -2.90 11.03
C LEU A 167 -12.83 -3.68 10.25
N LEU A 168 -13.02 -3.36 8.98
CA LEU A 168 -13.81 -4.13 8.04
C LEU A 168 -12.89 -4.76 6.99
N LEU A 169 -12.91 -6.08 6.88
CA LEU A 169 -12.18 -6.85 5.88
C LEU A 169 -13.16 -7.43 4.86
N ILE A 170 -12.92 -7.19 3.57
CA ILE A 170 -13.75 -7.71 2.49
C ILE A 170 -12.89 -8.41 1.45
N SER A 171 -13.23 -9.65 1.12
CA SER A 171 -12.52 -10.43 0.11
C SER A 171 -13.50 -11.02 -0.89
N ASP A 172 -13.56 -10.42 -2.07
CA ASP A 172 -14.55 -10.69 -3.09
C ASP A 172 -13.89 -11.36 -4.31
N PRO A 173 -14.24 -12.62 -4.65
CA PRO A 173 -13.63 -13.35 -5.77
C PRO A 173 -13.97 -12.78 -7.15
N ASP A 174 -14.98 -11.91 -7.29
CA ASP A 174 -15.31 -11.26 -8.55
C ASP A 174 -14.53 -9.95 -8.73
N VAL A 175 -13.81 -9.48 -7.69
CA VAL A 175 -12.84 -8.39 -7.83
C VAL A 175 -11.59 -8.91 -8.53
N LEU A 176 -11.36 -8.33 -9.70
CA LEU A 176 -10.23 -8.64 -10.56
C LEU A 176 -8.89 -8.50 -9.83
N GLY A 177 -8.10 -9.58 -9.80
CA GLY A 177 -6.81 -9.61 -9.10
C GLY A 177 -6.90 -9.84 -7.60
N ASP A 178 -8.10 -10.01 -7.02
CA ASP A 178 -8.25 -10.48 -5.64
C ASP A 178 -7.75 -11.93 -5.52
N VAL A 179 -6.93 -12.17 -4.49
CA VAL A 179 -6.46 -13.50 -4.08
C VAL A 179 -6.68 -13.64 -2.58
N ALA A 180 -7.26 -14.75 -2.10
CA ALA A 180 -7.61 -14.89 -0.68
C ALA A 180 -6.37 -14.81 0.24
N ARG A 181 -5.20 -15.24 -0.28
CA ARG A 181 -3.89 -15.12 0.38
C ARG A 181 -3.58 -13.70 0.81
N ASP A 182 -3.90 -12.71 -0.02
CA ASP A 182 -3.30 -11.38 0.10
C ASP A 182 -4.01 -10.52 1.15
N ILE A 183 -5.32 -10.70 1.32
CA ILE A 183 -6.06 -10.16 2.48
C ILE A 183 -5.96 -11.03 3.74
N ASN A 184 -5.62 -12.32 3.64
CA ASN A 184 -5.36 -13.14 4.83
C ASN A 184 -4.15 -12.64 5.63
N ASN A 185 -3.18 -11.99 4.98
CA ASN A 185 -2.08 -11.28 5.63
C ASN A 185 -2.58 -10.31 6.73
N VAL A 186 -3.63 -9.52 6.45
CA VAL A 186 -4.26 -8.62 7.44
C VAL A 186 -5.34 -9.29 8.28
N GLY A 187 -5.94 -10.39 7.81
CA GLY A 187 -7.01 -11.12 8.52
C GLY A 187 -6.53 -12.06 9.64
N GLU A 188 -5.42 -12.77 9.44
CA GLU A 188 -4.90 -13.76 10.37
C GLU A 188 -4.57 -13.22 11.78
N PRO A 189 -3.98 -12.01 11.95
CA PRO A 189 -3.74 -11.40 13.27
C PRO A 189 -5.02 -11.19 14.12
N PHE A 190 -6.18 -11.09 13.46
CA PHE A 190 -7.48 -10.93 14.10
C PHE A 190 -8.31 -12.23 14.12
N GLY A 191 -7.73 -13.34 13.66
CA GLY A 191 -8.39 -14.65 13.62
C GLY A 191 -9.43 -14.81 12.52
N VAL A 192 -9.24 -14.15 11.37
CA VAL A 192 -10.05 -14.27 10.15
C VAL A 192 -9.23 -14.97 9.07
N VAL A 193 -9.83 -15.93 8.36
CA VAL A 193 -9.23 -16.57 7.17
C VAL A 193 -10.27 -16.70 6.08
N PHE A 194 -10.06 -16.03 4.95
CA PHE A 194 -10.78 -16.24 3.70
C PHE A 194 -10.20 -17.46 2.96
N ASN A 195 -11.07 -18.29 2.39
CA ASN A 195 -10.65 -19.41 1.54
C ASN A 195 -10.57 -18.95 0.08
N ASP A 196 -9.64 -19.54 -0.68
CA ASP A 196 -9.44 -19.28 -2.11
C ASP A 196 -10.48 -20.00 -2.99
N ASP A 197 -11.68 -20.21 -2.45
CA ASP A 197 -12.80 -20.85 -3.14
C ASP A 197 -13.79 -19.83 -3.69
N TYR A 198 -14.70 -20.29 -4.54
CA TYR A 198 -15.93 -19.56 -4.83
C TYR A 198 -17.11 -20.43 -4.43
N LEU A 199 -18.13 -19.80 -3.87
CA LEU A 199 -19.38 -20.42 -3.47
C LEU A 199 -20.35 -20.38 -4.64
N TYR A 200 -21.08 -21.48 -4.83
CA TYR A 200 -22.11 -21.57 -5.83
C TYR A 200 -23.24 -22.48 -5.36
N ASP A 201 -24.46 -22.18 -5.78
CA ASP A 201 -25.64 -22.99 -5.48
C ASP A 201 -26.41 -23.26 -6.79
N ILE A 202 -26.58 -24.53 -7.14
CA ILE A 202 -27.32 -24.93 -8.36
C ILE A 202 -28.82 -25.15 -8.10
N VAL A 203 -29.29 -24.90 -6.87
CA VAL A 203 -30.67 -25.18 -6.39
C VAL A 203 -31.35 -23.91 -5.88
N HIS A 204 -30.69 -23.16 -5.00
CA HIS A 204 -31.18 -21.94 -4.35
C HIS A 204 -30.25 -20.77 -4.65
N ASN A 205 -30.46 -20.14 -5.82
CA ASN A 205 -29.66 -19.02 -6.31
C ASN A 205 -30.52 -17.93 -6.95
N ASP A 206 -29.98 -16.72 -7.06
CA ASP A 206 -30.65 -15.58 -7.69
C ASP A 206 -30.41 -15.55 -9.21
N LYS A 207 -30.85 -16.63 -9.87
CA LYS A 207 -30.84 -16.89 -11.33
C LYS A 207 -29.45 -17.05 -11.96
N ASN A 208 -28.38 -16.89 -11.20
CA ASN A 208 -27.03 -17.28 -11.56
C ASN A 208 -26.48 -18.14 -10.41
N HIS A 209 -25.84 -19.26 -10.72
CA HIS A 209 -25.33 -20.20 -9.73
C HIS A 209 -24.30 -19.62 -8.75
N THR A 210 -23.53 -18.59 -9.11
CA THR A 210 -22.61 -17.91 -8.16
C THR A 210 -23.35 -16.95 -7.21
N HIS A 211 -24.58 -16.55 -7.52
CA HIS A 211 -25.35 -15.63 -6.68
C HIS A 211 -26.07 -16.39 -5.56
N VAL A 212 -25.42 -16.53 -4.41
CA VAL A 212 -25.86 -17.37 -3.29
C VAL A 212 -26.65 -16.58 -2.24
N PHE A 213 -27.67 -17.20 -1.65
CA PHE A 213 -28.45 -16.60 -0.55
C PHE A 213 -27.77 -16.80 0.82
N ILE A 214 -27.92 -15.82 1.70
CA ILE A 214 -27.74 -16.01 3.14
C ILE A 214 -29.03 -16.63 3.70
N ASP A 215 -28.92 -17.86 4.23
CA ASP A 215 -30.04 -18.63 4.78
C ASP A 215 -30.16 -18.49 6.30
N GLN A 216 -29.07 -18.08 6.99
CA GLN A 216 -29.02 -17.97 8.45
C GLN A 216 -28.31 -16.70 8.90
N TRP A 217 -29.04 -15.88 9.64
CA TRP A 217 -28.54 -14.76 10.44
C TRP A 217 -28.50 -15.18 11.92
N ILE A 218 -27.40 -14.90 12.60
CA ILE A 218 -27.10 -15.36 13.95
C ILE A 218 -26.35 -14.27 14.72
N ASN A 219 -26.19 -14.45 16.04
CA ASN A 219 -25.38 -13.61 16.93
C ASN A 219 -25.66 -12.10 16.84
N GLY A 220 -24.67 -11.25 16.55
CA GLY A 220 -24.81 -9.80 16.42
C GLY A 220 -25.72 -9.34 15.28
N ALA A 221 -25.93 -10.17 14.25
CA ALA A 221 -26.84 -9.94 13.13
C ALA A 221 -28.19 -10.69 13.27
N ALA A 222 -28.49 -11.30 14.42
CA ALA A 222 -29.70 -12.10 14.62
C ALA A 222 -31.03 -11.32 14.52
N ASP A 223 -30.99 -9.99 14.49
CA ASP A 223 -32.14 -9.12 14.23
C ASP A 223 -32.53 -9.06 12.75
N MET A 224 -31.59 -9.34 11.84
CA MET A 224 -31.81 -9.54 10.39
C MET A 224 -32.49 -10.89 10.07
N ALA A 225 -32.89 -11.66 11.09
CA ALA A 225 -33.51 -12.98 10.92
C ALA A 225 -34.86 -12.92 10.18
N GLY A 226 -34.82 -13.19 8.88
CA GLY A 226 -35.96 -13.16 7.97
C GLY A 226 -35.75 -12.26 6.76
N ASP A 227 -34.72 -11.41 6.79
CA ASP A 227 -34.28 -10.60 5.66
C ASP A 227 -33.67 -11.51 4.58
N THR A 228 -34.09 -11.31 3.34
CA THR A 228 -33.60 -12.07 2.19
C THR A 228 -32.40 -11.32 1.61
N VAL A 229 -31.20 -11.90 1.74
CA VAL A 229 -29.97 -11.28 1.24
C VAL A 229 -29.26 -12.21 0.26
N VAL A 230 -28.73 -11.62 -0.81
CA VAL A 230 -27.99 -12.31 -1.88
C VAL A 230 -26.59 -11.73 -1.97
N LEU A 231 -25.63 -12.64 -2.05
CA LEU A 231 -24.24 -12.40 -2.41
C LEU A 231 -24.05 -12.67 -3.91
N TYR A 232 -23.14 -11.96 -4.57
CA TYR A 232 -22.93 -11.97 -6.02
C TYR A 232 -21.60 -12.62 -6.41
N GLY A 233 -20.51 -12.27 -5.70
CA GLY A 233 -19.25 -12.98 -5.67
C GLY A 233 -18.95 -13.36 -4.22
N ALA A 234 -18.86 -14.66 -3.91
CA ALA A 234 -18.70 -15.14 -2.53
C ALA A 234 -17.71 -16.29 -2.40
N ARG A 235 -17.00 -16.31 -1.28
CA ARG A 235 -16.06 -17.34 -0.82
C ARG A 235 -16.37 -17.74 0.62
N SER A 236 -15.71 -18.76 1.16
CA SER A 236 -15.94 -19.21 2.53
C SER A 236 -14.98 -18.59 3.53
N ILE A 237 -15.50 -18.14 4.67
CA ILE A 237 -14.71 -17.61 5.79
C ILE A 237 -14.55 -18.69 6.88
N GLU A 238 -13.34 -18.78 7.44
CA GLU A 238 -12.99 -19.55 8.62
C GLU A 238 -12.21 -18.68 9.63
N GLY A 239 -11.80 -19.27 10.75
CA GLY A 239 -11.06 -18.59 11.81
C GLY A 239 -11.69 -18.76 13.19
N SER A 240 -11.38 -17.85 14.11
CA SER A 240 -11.89 -17.84 15.49
C SER A 240 -13.02 -16.83 15.73
N GLY A 241 -13.41 -16.04 14.73
CA GLY A 241 -14.53 -15.10 14.84
C GLY A 241 -15.88 -15.77 15.11
N GLU A 242 -16.78 -15.02 15.72
CA GLU A 242 -18.17 -15.38 15.95
C GLU A 242 -18.96 -15.21 14.63
N PRO A 243 -19.47 -16.30 14.01
CA PRO A 243 -20.14 -16.19 12.72
C PRO A 243 -21.44 -15.39 12.84
N GLU A 244 -21.69 -14.49 11.91
CA GLU A 244 -22.87 -13.61 11.86
C GLU A 244 -23.86 -14.05 10.77
N ALA A 245 -23.33 -14.54 9.64
CA ALA A 245 -24.11 -15.03 8.51
C ALA A 245 -23.61 -16.37 7.97
N ARG A 246 -24.54 -17.21 7.50
CA ARG A 246 -24.23 -18.46 6.76
C ARG A 246 -25.11 -18.65 5.53
N THR A 247 -24.50 -19.26 4.52
CA THR A 247 -25.18 -19.77 3.32
C THR A 247 -26.04 -21.00 3.62
N GLY A 248 -26.82 -21.43 2.62
CA GLY A 248 -27.71 -22.57 2.73
C GLY A 248 -27.04 -23.94 2.72
N ALA A 249 -27.85 -24.96 3.00
CA ALA A 249 -27.41 -26.37 2.95
C ALA A 249 -27.21 -26.91 1.52
N THR A 250 -27.70 -26.19 0.50
CA THR A 250 -27.51 -26.49 -0.93
C THR A 250 -26.30 -25.79 -1.53
N THR A 251 -25.74 -24.79 -0.84
CA THR A 251 -24.59 -24.03 -1.31
C THR A 251 -23.33 -24.88 -1.21
N LEU A 252 -22.56 -24.89 -2.28
CA LEU A 252 -21.35 -25.66 -2.49
C LEU A 252 -20.16 -24.72 -2.64
N SER A 253 -18.96 -25.27 -2.50
CA SER A 253 -17.68 -24.60 -2.74
C SER A 253 -16.97 -25.27 -3.91
N SER A 254 -16.24 -24.47 -4.70
CA SER A 254 -15.41 -24.95 -5.81
C SER A 254 -14.27 -25.86 -5.36
N LEU A 255 -13.70 -25.63 -4.17
CA LEU A 255 -12.58 -26.40 -3.62
C LEU A 255 -13.00 -27.34 -2.47
N ARG A 256 -13.93 -26.91 -1.62
CA ARG A 256 -14.27 -27.56 -0.34
C ARG A 256 -15.40 -28.58 -0.49
N THR A 257 -15.17 -29.58 -1.34
CA THR A 257 -16.18 -30.58 -1.71
C THR A 257 -16.78 -31.31 -0.50
N GLY A 258 -18.11 -31.45 -0.49
CA GLY A 258 -18.84 -32.15 0.57
C GLY A 258 -19.16 -31.33 1.83
N LEU A 259 -18.73 -30.07 1.89
CA LEU A 259 -19.16 -29.10 2.91
C LEU A 259 -20.31 -28.21 2.39
N ASN A 260 -21.04 -27.59 3.31
CA ASN A 260 -22.14 -26.64 3.08
C ASN A 260 -22.35 -25.75 4.33
N ASN A 261 -23.30 -24.80 4.28
CA ASN A 261 -23.55 -23.82 5.35
C ASN A 261 -22.30 -22.98 5.72
N PHE A 262 -21.56 -22.55 4.70
CA PHE A 262 -20.34 -21.75 4.83
C PHE A 262 -20.62 -20.40 5.49
N VAL A 263 -19.67 -19.93 6.31
CA VAL A 263 -19.71 -18.58 6.90
C VAL A 263 -19.34 -17.57 5.82
N THR A 264 -20.10 -16.47 5.77
CA THR A 264 -19.89 -15.38 4.79
C THR A 264 -19.80 -14.00 5.42
N ILE A 265 -20.19 -13.86 6.70
CA ILE A 265 -19.95 -12.69 7.55
C ILE A 265 -19.59 -13.21 8.95
N THR A 266 -18.57 -12.64 9.59
CA THR A 266 -18.10 -13.03 10.93
C THR A 266 -17.57 -11.83 11.73
N LEU A 267 -17.88 -11.77 13.01
CA LEU A 267 -17.38 -10.78 13.96
C LEU A 267 -16.17 -11.36 14.72
N ALA A 268 -14.99 -10.81 14.48
CA ALA A 268 -13.71 -11.35 14.87
C ALA A 268 -12.89 -10.41 15.78
N GLY A 269 -11.59 -10.68 15.88
CA GLY A 269 -10.67 -10.10 16.86
C GLY A 269 -10.44 -11.03 18.05
N LEU A 270 -9.31 -10.82 18.73
CA LEU A 270 -8.80 -11.66 19.80
C LEU A 270 -8.72 -10.87 21.12
N GLU A 271 -8.95 -11.55 22.26
CA GLU A 271 -8.72 -10.93 23.58
C GLU A 271 -7.24 -10.56 23.80
N ALA A 272 -6.33 -11.29 23.14
CA ALA A 272 -4.87 -11.17 23.34
C ALA A 272 -4.28 -9.83 22.87
N ASN A 273 -4.82 -9.24 21.79
CA ASN A 273 -4.43 -7.93 21.25
C ASN A 273 -5.56 -6.88 21.42
N ASN A 274 -6.46 -7.06 22.39
CA ASN A 274 -7.58 -6.16 22.70
C ASN A 274 -8.54 -5.89 21.51
N SER A 275 -8.52 -6.71 20.45
CA SER A 275 -9.32 -6.50 19.23
C SER A 275 -10.68 -7.22 19.25
N ALA A 276 -10.96 -8.04 20.27
CA ALA A 276 -12.18 -8.84 20.37
C ALA A 276 -13.47 -8.04 20.10
N GLY A 277 -14.22 -8.47 19.08
CA GLY A 277 -15.47 -7.84 18.66
C GLY A 277 -15.31 -6.51 17.92
N ARG A 278 -14.11 -6.20 17.42
CA ARG A 278 -13.77 -4.94 16.71
C ARG A 278 -13.40 -5.13 15.24
N VAL A 279 -13.38 -6.37 14.75
CA VAL A 279 -13.13 -6.69 13.34
C VAL A 279 -14.36 -7.37 12.76
N LEU A 280 -14.90 -6.88 11.64
CA LEU A 280 -15.96 -7.51 10.89
C LEU A 280 -15.36 -7.99 9.57
N ALA A 281 -15.57 -9.24 9.21
CA ALA A 281 -15.08 -9.80 7.96
C ALA A 281 -16.24 -10.35 7.12
N MET A 282 -16.27 -10.00 5.84
CA MET A 282 -17.32 -10.42 4.91
C MET A 282 -16.76 -10.73 3.52
N THR A 283 -17.50 -11.54 2.75
CA THR A 283 -16.94 -12.24 1.58
C THR A 283 -17.26 -11.62 0.22
N ASP A 284 -17.88 -10.46 0.21
CA ASP A 284 -18.55 -9.90 -0.96
C ASP A 284 -18.57 -8.38 -0.75
N PHE A 285 -18.03 -7.63 -1.69
CA PHE A 285 -18.09 -6.17 -1.68
C PHE A 285 -19.35 -5.69 -2.41
N ASP A 286 -19.72 -6.34 -3.50
CA ASP A 286 -20.86 -6.01 -4.35
C ASP A 286 -22.19 -5.91 -3.58
N VAL A 287 -22.43 -6.70 -2.53
CA VAL A 287 -23.61 -6.62 -1.65
C VAL A 287 -23.80 -5.21 -1.03
N LEU A 288 -22.70 -4.43 -0.91
CA LEU A 288 -22.70 -3.06 -0.41
C LEU A 288 -22.83 -1.99 -1.52
N THR A 289 -22.68 -2.34 -2.79
CA THR A 289 -22.59 -1.40 -3.93
C THR A 289 -23.93 -1.21 -4.65
N GLU A 290 -24.04 -0.18 -5.51
CA GLU A 290 -25.17 -0.10 -6.46
C GLU A 290 -24.89 -0.95 -7.71
N PRO A 291 -25.89 -1.69 -8.25
CA PRO A 291 -27.30 -1.68 -7.88
C PRO A 291 -27.67 -2.70 -6.78
N TYR A 292 -26.76 -3.60 -6.41
CA TYR A 292 -27.02 -4.79 -5.60
C TYR A 292 -27.59 -4.49 -4.20
N VAL A 293 -27.17 -3.40 -3.56
CA VAL A 293 -27.72 -2.90 -2.30
C VAL A 293 -29.25 -2.63 -2.34
N THR A 294 -29.83 -2.46 -3.53
CA THR A 294 -31.29 -2.25 -3.72
C THR A 294 -32.06 -3.54 -4.00
N ARG A 295 -31.37 -4.68 -4.08
CA ARG A 295 -31.94 -5.99 -4.41
C ARG A 295 -32.26 -6.75 -3.13
N PHE A 296 -33.46 -7.33 -3.09
CA PHE A 296 -34.06 -7.91 -1.87
C PHE A 296 -33.88 -6.98 -0.66
N ASP A 297 -33.34 -7.48 0.45
CA ASP A 297 -33.11 -6.75 1.69
C ASP A 297 -31.62 -6.41 1.90
N ASN A 298 -30.78 -6.44 0.84
CA ASN A 298 -29.33 -6.18 0.91
C ASN A 298 -28.96 -4.84 1.57
N ARG A 299 -29.85 -3.83 1.53
CA ARG A 299 -29.71 -2.57 2.29
C ARG A 299 -29.44 -2.80 3.78
N GLN A 300 -30.00 -3.85 4.36
CA GLN A 300 -29.84 -4.19 5.79
C GLN A 300 -28.38 -4.56 6.11
N VAL A 301 -27.65 -5.14 5.15
CA VAL A 301 -26.20 -5.41 5.28
C VAL A 301 -25.43 -4.09 5.36
N VAL A 302 -25.78 -3.10 4.54
CA VAL A 302 -25.15 -1.77 4.60
C VAL A 302 -25.47 -1.05 5.90
N GLU A 303 -26.69 -1.15 6.43
CA GLU A 303 -27.01 -0.58 7.75
C GLU A 303 -26.22 -1.27 8.87
N HIS A 304 -26.16 -2.61 8.88
CA HIS A 304 -25.40 -3.39 9.86
C HIS A 304 -23.90 -3.04 9.84
N VAL A 305 -23.30 -2.96 8.64
CA VAL A 305 -21.90 -2.56 8.46
C VAL A 305 -21.67 -1.09 8.89
N ALA A 306 -22.59 -0.18 8.57
CA ALA A 306 -22.49 1.22 8.99
C ALA A 306 -22.63 1.41 10.51
N ASP A 307 -23.51 0.65 11.17
CA ASP A 307 -23.63 0.63 12.64
C ASP A 307 -22.37 0.08 13.31
N PHE A 308 -21.78 -0.99 12.75
CA PHE A 308 -20.51 -1.54 13.23
C PHE A 308 -19.37 -0.53 13.13
N LEU A 309 -19.19 0.10 11.96
CA LEU A 309 -18.11 1.08 11.71
C LEU A 309 -18.29 2.36 12.54
N ALA A 310 -19.51 2.89 12.64
CA ALA A 310 -19.82 4.07 13.46
C ALA A 310 -19.76 3.78 14.97
N GLY A 311 -19.89 2.51 15.38
CA GLY A 311 -19.82 2.04 16.76
C GLY A 311 -18.39 1.93 17.33
N ALA A 312 -17.41 2.60 16.74
CA ALA A 312 -16.04 2.68 17.28
C ALA A 312 -16.00 3.38 18.65
N GLN A 313 -15.09 2.95 19.52
CA GLN A 313 -14.94 3.52 20.87
C GLN A 313 -13.46 3.77 21.18
N ARG A 314 -12.86 4.72 20.46
CA ARG A 314 -11.47 5.17 20.69
C ARG A 314 -11.42 6.16 21.85
N ALA A 315 -10.39 6.07 22.69
CA ALA A 315 -10.13 7.07 23.71
C ALA A 315 -9.24 8.17 23.12
N ASP A 316 -9.66 9.45 23.16
CA ASP A 316 -8.82 10.58 22.72
C ASP A 316 -7.48 10.56 23.49
N VAL A 317 -6.39 10.06 22.89
CA VAL A 317 -5.05 10.00 23.47
C VAL A 317 -4.06 10.88 22.69
N VAL A 318 -2.90 11.17 23.29
CA VAL A 318 -1.92 12.13 22.76
C VAL A 318 -1.40 11.81 21.34
N VAL A 319 -1.58 10.58 20.87
CA VAL A 319 -1.19 10.14 19.53
C VAL A 319 -2.23 10.45 18.45
N ASP A 320 -3.48 10.76 18.81
CA ASP A 320 -4.59 10.96 17.89
C ASP A 320 -4.64 12.39 17.32
N PHE A 321 -3.50 13.02 17.01
CA PHE A 321 -3.49 14.43 16.61
C PHE A 321 -4.05 14.62 15.18
N PRO A 322 -5.04 15.53 14.97
CA PRO A 322 -5.58 16.55 15.89
C PRO A 322 -6.98 16.22 16.46
N ALA A 323 -7.41 14.96 16.49
CA ALA A 323 -8.74 14.50 16.93
C ALA A 323 -9.13 15.09 18.29
N PHE A 324 -8.22 15.07 19.26
CA PHE A 324 -8.44 15.67 20.59
C PHE A 324 -8.78 17.16 20.53
N LEU A 325 -8.42 17.93 19.51
CA LEU A 325 -8.76 19.36 19.46
C LEU A 325 -10.16 19.60 18.88
N GLY A 326 -10.85 20.63 19.38
CA GLY A 326 -12.08 21.17 18.76
C GLY A 326 -11.81 21.94 17.46
N LYS A 327 -12.87 22.53 16.88
CA LYS A 327 -12.81 23.19 15.56
C LYS A 327 -11.98 24.49 15.55
N GLU A 328 -12.06 25.27 16.61
CA GLU A 328 -11.30 26.51 16.77
C GLU A 328 -10.13 26.25 17.71
N VAL A 329 -8.90 26.34 17.20
CA VAL A 329 -7.66 26.02 17.92
C VAL A 329 -6.81 27.28 18.05
N THR A 330 -6.36 27.59 19.27
CA THR A 330 -5.44 28.71 19.51
C THR A 330 -4.03 28.20 19.80
N LEU A 331 -3.04 28.67 19.06
CA LEU A 331 -1.63 28.39 19.27
C LEU A 331 -0.98 29.49 20.12
N ILE A 332 -0.32 29.12 21.22
CA ILE A 332 0.41 30.04 22.09
C ILE A 332 1.86 29.56 22.23
N TYR A 333 2.79 30.51 22.14
CA TYR A 333 4.22 30.30 22.35
C TYR A 333 4.64 30.88 23.71
N GLY A 334 5.35 30.10 24.53
CA GLY A 334 5.83 30.55 25.85
C GLY A 334 7.01 31.53 25.78
N GLY A 335 7.89 31.35 24.79
CA GLY A 335 9.15 32.07 24.62
C GLY A 335 9.06 33.40 23.86
N GLY A 336 10.25 33.94 23.53
CA GLY A 336 10.47 35.29 22.98
C GLY A 336 9.97 35.57 21.55
N GLU A 337 10.51 36.60 20.89
CA GLU A 337 10.05 37.07 19.57
C GLU A 337 9.97 35.93 18.53
N LEU A 338 8.86 35.90 17.75
CA LEU A 338 8.66 34.92 16.68
C LEU A 338 9.82 34.95 15.68
N ASP A 339 10.48 33.80 15.51
CA ASP A 339 11.50 33.61 14.49
C ASP A 339 10.94 32.97 13.20
N ALA A 340 11.80 32.79 12.20
CA ALA A 340 11.40 32.25 10.90
C ALA A 340 11.09 30.74 10.93
N ALA A 341 11.72 29.96 11.81
CA ALA A 341 11.46 28.52 11.94
C ALA A 341 10.10 28.27 12.64
N LEU A 342 9.76 29.13 13.60
CA LEU A 342 8.47 29.14 14.28
C LEU A 342 7.30 29.41 13.32
N LEU A 343 7.51 30.29 12.35
CA LEU A 343 6.55 30.61 11.29
C LEU A 343 6.37 29.45 10.29
N GLU A 344 7.44 28.70 9.99
CA GLU A 344 7.35 27.49 9.16
C GLU A 344 6.54 26.39 9.88
N GLN A 345 6.82 26.15 11.16
CA GLN A 345 6.10 25.13 11.95
C GLN A 345 4.62 25.48 12.16
N SER A 346 4.29 26.75 12.40
CA SER A 346 2.87 27.17 12.49
C SER A 346 2.14 27.06 11.15
N ALA A 347 2.81 27.22 10.00
CA ALA A 347 2.21 26.96 8.69
C ALA A 347 1.95 25.46 8.44
N LYS A 348 2.86 24.56 8.84
CA LYS A 348 2.63 23.10 8.79
C LYS A 348 1.45 22.70 9.68
N LEU A 349 1.41 23.22 10.91
CA LEU A 349 0.34 22.98 11.88
C LEU A 349 -1.02 23.47 11.38
N GLN A 350 -1.06 24.65 10.75
CA GLN A 350 -2.24 25.17 10.08
C GLN A 350 -2.72 24.21 8.97
N ALA A 351 -1.83 23.76 8.08
CA ALA A 351 -2.20 22.87 6.98
C ALA A 351 -2.76 21.51 7.45
N ARG A 352 -2.18 20.90 8.49
CA ARG A 352 -2.71 19.65 9.11
C ARG A 352 -4.08 19.88 9.76
N LEU A 353 -4.26 20.99 10.48
CA LEU A 353 -5.53 21.33 11.12
C LEU A 353 -6.63 21.61 10.08
N GLU A 354 -6.34 22.38 9.03
CA GLU A 354 -7.27 22.71 7.95
C GLU A 354 -7.78 21.45 7.22
N ARG A 355 -6.91 20.46 6.97
CA ARG A 355 -7.30 19.17 6.39
C ARG A 355 -8.35 18.44 7.24
N SER A 356 -8.22 18.53 8.56
CA SER A 356 -9.18 17.97 9.53
C SER A 356 -10.41 18.86 9.81
N GLY A 357 -10.59 19.95 9.05
CA GLY A 357 -11.70 20.90 9.22
C GLY A 357 -11.61 21.80 10.46
N ARG A 358 -10.39 22.03 10.96
CA ARG A 358 -10.08 22.91 12.11
C ARG A 358 -9.38 24.19 11.66
N THR A 359 -9.55 25.27 12.40
CA THR A 359 -8.91 26.58 12.13
C THR A 359 -7.91 26.93 13.23
N LEU A 360 -6.74 27.45 12.84
CA LEU A 360 -5.67 27.86 13.75
C LEU A 360 -5.61 29.38 13.89
N GLU A 361 -5.65 29.89 15.12
CA GLU A 361 -5.40 31.30 15.44
C GLU A 361 -4.20 31.46 16.38
N LEU A 362 -3.43 32.54 16.24
CA LEU A 362 -2.32 32.85 17.14
C LEU A 362 -2.82 33.62 18.39
N GLY A 363 -2.60 33.03 19.56
CA GLY A 363 -2.97 33.60 20.86
C GLY A 363 -1.82 34.33 21.55
N ALA A 364 -2.16 35.17 22.53
CA ALA A 364 -1.19 35.86 23.37
C ALA A 364 -0.91 35.07 24.67
N THR A 365 0.33 35.08 25.16
CA THR A 365 0.73 34.46 26.44
C THR A 365 -0.08 34.93 27.66
N THR A 366 -0.66 36.13 27.59
CA THR A 366 -1.59 36.65 28.61
C THR A 366 -2.89 35.84 28.73
N MET A 367 -3.19 34.93 27.79
CA MET A 367 -4.30 33.98 27.92
C MET A 367 -3.95 32.79 28.83
N LEU A 368 -2.67 32.45 29.01
CA LEU A 368 -2.20 31.40 29.94
C LEU A 368 -2.28 31.86 31.41
N THR A 369 -2.21 33.16 31.67
CA THR A 369 -2.30 33.70 33.05
C THR A 369 -3.73 33.70 33.62
N GLY A 370 -4.71 33.23 32.84
CA GLY A 370 -6.07 32.89 33.30
C GLY A 370 -6.21 31.46 33.83
N THR A 371 -5.19 30.61 33.69
CA THR A 371 -5.22 29.18 34.04
C THR A 371 -5.06 28.96 35.54
N GLN A 372 -6.08 29.32 36.32
CA GLN A 372 -6.13 29.05 37.75
C GLN A 372 -7.06 27.86 38.03
N THR A 373 -6.44 26.70 38.28
CA THR A 373 -7.01 25.51 38.96
C THR A 373 -7.91 24.57 38.14
N ILE A 374 -7.31 23.58 37.46
CA ILE A 374 -7.99 22.33 37.06
C ILE A 374 -8.00 21.32 38.23
N THR A 375 -8.49 21.76 39.39
CA THR A 375 -8.83 20.86 40.52
C THR A 375 -9.96 21.46 41.34
N GLY A 376 -11.14 21.59 40.72
CA GLY A 376 -12.38 21.95 41.41
C GLY A 376 -13.04 23.24 40.96
N SER A 377 -13.96 23.12 40.00
CA SER A 377 -15.16 23.96 39.88
C SER A 377 -14.94 25.49 39.85
N GLN A 378 -14.08 26.00 38.96
CA GLN A 378 -14.19 27.37 38.46
C GLN A 378 -14.03 27.44 36.93
N THR A 379 -14.70 28.42 36.32
CA THR A 379 -14.84 28.52 34.86
C THR A 379 -13.67 29.29 34.24
N ILE A 380 -12.89 28.63 33.38
CA ILE A 380 -11.86 29.31 32.56
C ILE A 380 -12.54 30.31 31.61
N THR A 381 -11.97 31.51 31.53
CA THR A 381 -12.38 32.55 30.57
C THR A 381 -11.28 32.71 29.51
N GLY A 382 -11.23 31.76 28.57
CA GLY A 382 -10.22 31.65 27.52
C GLY A 382 -10.71 30.76 26.37
N PRO A 383 -9.94 30.61 25.27
CA PRO A 383 -10.31 29.75 24.15
C PRO A 383 -10.39 28.28 24.56
N ALA A 384 -11.33 27.54 23.94
CA ALA A 384 -11.68 26.18 24.37
C ALA A 384 -10.66 25.10 23.96
N ASN A 385 -9.83 25.34 22.94
CA ASN A 385 -8.84 24.38 22.46
C ASN A 385 -7.50 25.09 22.23
N LEU A 386 -6.43 24.56 22.80
CA LEU A 386 -5.12 25.20 22.82
C LEU A 386 -4.00 24.25 22.37
N ILE A 387 -3.04 24.80 21.63
CA ILE A 387 -1.71 24.21 21.48
C ILE A 387 -0.71 25.16 22.15
N TYR A 388 0.12 24.66 23.06
CA TYR A 388 1.13 25.42 23.79
C TYR A 388 2.53 24.91 23.45
N LEU A 389 3.41 25.78 22.94
CA LEU A 389 4.79 25.47 22.60
C LEU A 389 5.73 26.32 23.46
N ALA A 390 6.48 25.72 24.37
CA ALA A 390 7.32 26.46 25.32
C ALA A 390 8.53 25.65 25.81
N ASP A 391 9.61 26.33 26.19
CA ASP A 391 10.69 25.65 26.88
C ASP A 391 10.30 25.26 28.32
N TYR A 392 11.09 24.38 28.95
CA TYR A 392 10.81 23.90 30.31
C TYR A 392 10.84 25.01 31.38
N GLU A 393 11.57 26.12 31.19
CA GLU A 393 11.65 27.23 32.14
C GLU A 393 10.39 28.10 32.04
N ASP A 394 9.98 28.45 30.82
CA ASP A 394 8.72 29.16 30.57
C ASP A 394 7.51 28.33 30.98
N ALA A 395 7.47 27.04 30.66
CA ALA A 395 6.39 26.16 31.10
C ALA A 395 6.30 26.08 32.64
N GLY A 396 7.44 25.98 33.33
CA GLY A 396 7.51 25.89 34.79
C GLY A 396 7.27 27.21 35.54
N THR A 397 7.42 28.36 34.87
CA THR A 397 7.20 29.70 35.47
C THR A 397 5.86 30.32 35.09
N GLN A 398 5.34 30.04 33.89
CA GLN A 398 4.08 30.59 33.36
C GLN A 398 2.87 29.68 33.60
N THR A 399 3.06 28.38 33.88
CA THR A 399 1.98 27.39 34.06
C THR A 399 2.23 26.45 35.26
N THR A 400 1.25 25.61 35.60
CA THR A 400 1.42 24.50 36.57
C THR A 400 1.67 23.14 35.91
N LEU A 401 1.66 23.06 34.57
CA LEU A 401 1.60 21.83 33.78
C LEU A 401 2.66 20.79 34.19
N LEU A 402 3.92 21.20 34.33
CA LEU A 402 4.99 20.31 34.78
C LEU A 402 4.73 19.73 36.19
N GLN A 403 4.20 20.55 37.11
CA GLN A 403 3.89 20.13 38.48
C GLN A 403 2.69 19.16 38.52
N ASP A 404 1.67 19.42 37.71
CA ASP A 404 0.44 18.61 37.64
C ASP A 404 0.72 17.20 37.05
N LEU A 405 1.68 17.11 36.12
CA LEU A 405 2.22 15.84 35.59
C LEU A 405 3.18 15.12 36.56
N GLY A 406 3.56 15.76 37.67
CA GLY A 406 4.60 15.26 38.57
C GLY A 406 5.99 15.22 37.93
N VAL A 407 6.29 16.12 36.99
CA VAL A 407 7.59 16.29 36.35
C VAL A 407 8.27 17.54 36.93
N THR A 408 9.42 17.38 37.56
CA THR A 408 10.22 18.51 38.06
C THR A 408 11.50 18.67 37.25
N LEU A 409 11.72 19.88 36.73
CA LEU A 409 13.02 20.29 36.18
C LEU A 409 13.99 20.51 37.35
N VAL A 410 15.05 19.71 37.40
CA VAL A 410 16.06 19.75 38.46
C VAL A 410 17.43 20.05 37.86
N GLU A 411 18.08 21.10 38.37
CA GLU A 411 19.47 21.42 38.04
C GLU A 411 20.41 20.45 38.79
N VAL A 412 21.12 19.59 38.05
CA VAL A 412 22.09 18.63 38.58
C VAL A 412 23.50 19.04 38.17
N ILE A 413 24.37 19.28 39.16
CA ILE A 413 25.79 19.55 38.89
C ILE A 413 26.48 18.23 38.56
N ALA A 414 26.66 17.97 37.26
CA ALA A 414 27.43 16.84 36.76
C ALA A 414 28.93 17.10 36.92
N THR A 415 29.49 16.74 38.07
CA THR A 415 30.94 16.51 38.18
C THR A 415 31.29 15.22 37.43
N LEU A 416 31.75 15.37 36.19
CA LEU A 416 32.39 14.28 35.44
C LEU A 416 33.52 13.69 36.29
N THR A 417 33.27 12.53 36.89
CA THR A 417 34.31 11.77 37.58
C THR A 417 35.27 11.29 36.49
N PRO A 418 36.58 11.59 36.56
CA PRO A 418 37.51 11.17 35.52
C PRO A 418 37.42 9.66 35.37
N ALA A 419 37.08 9.21 34.15
CA ALA A 419 36.96 7.79 33.85
C ALA A 419 38.22 7.06 34.35
N PRO A 420 38.07 5.91 35.02
CA PRO A 420 39.22 5.22 35.60
C PRO A 420 40.22 4.92 34.49
N THR A 421 41.44 5.48 34.60
CA THR A 421 42.53 5.22 33.65
C THR A 421 42.59 3.71 33.41
N PRO A 422 42.48 3.23 32.15
CA PRO A 422 42.36 1.81 31.87
C PRO A 422 43.57 1.10 32.45
N THR A 423 43.35 0.40 33.56
CA THR A 423 44.40 -0.33 34.24
C THR A 423 44.71 -1.51 33.34
N THR A 424 45.91 -1.53 32.76
CA THR A 424 46.39 -2.66 31.98
C THR A 424 46.52 -3.86 32.91
N THR A 425 45.44 -4.63 33.03
CA THR A 425 45.42 -5.90 33.74
C THR A 425 46.51 -6.77 33.11
N PRO A 426 47.47 -7.30 33.90
CA PRO A 426 48.49 -8.18 33.34
C PRO A 426 47.79 -9.40 32.76
N THR A 427 47.91 -9.57 31.44
CA THR A 427 47.31 -10.70 30.72
C THR A 427 47.89 -12.00 31.28
N HIS A 428 47.10 -12.70 32.09
CA HIS A 428 47.43 -14.05 32.51
C HIS A 428 47.37 -14.95 31.28
N THR A 429 48.53 -15.29 30.73
CA THR A 429 48.66 -16.30 29.68
C THR A 429 47.96 -17.59 30.14
N PRO A 430 46.91 -18.06 29.44
CA PRO A 430 46.21 -19.26 29.86
C PRO A 430 47.16 -20.46 29.77
N THR A 431 47.37 -21.12 30.91
CA THR A 431 48.07 -22.41 30.94
C THR A 431 47.17 -23.44 30.26
N PRO A 432 47.66 -24.24 29.28
CA PRO A 432 46.82 -25.21 28.59
C PRO A 432 46.31 -26.25 29.59
N THR A 433 45.01 -26.19 29.88
CA THR A 433 44.32 -27.16 30.74
C THR A 433 43.88 -28.31 29.86
N SER A 434 44.22 -29.54 30.26
CA SER A 434 43.86 -30.74 29.50
C SER A 434 42.36 -31.02 29.60
N THR A 435 41.61 -30.72 28.55
CA THR A 435 40.19 -31.07 28.45
C THR A 435 40.02 -32.59 28.36
N LEU A 436 39.34 -33.18 29.34
CA LEU A 436 38.93 -34.58 29.27
C LEU A 436 37.72 -34.73 28.35
N THR A 437 37.79 -35.66 27.40
CA THR A 437 36.72 -35.94 26.44
C THR A 437 35.46 -36.46 27.15
N PRO A 438 34.27 -35.87 26.94
CA PRO A 438 33.02 -36.39 27.48
C PRO A 438 32.63 -37.73 26.81
N THR A 439 32.20 -38.69 27.62
CA THR A 439 31.71 -40.00 27.16
C THR A 439 30.23 -39.88 26.74
N PRO A 440 29.81 -40.44 25.59
CA PRO A 440 28.41 -40.40 25.19
C PRO A 440 27.55 -41.24 26.15
N THR A 441 26.45 -40.66 26.63
CA THR A 441 25.47 -41.32 27.50
C THR A 441 24.24 -41.72 26.69
N THR A 442 23.82 -42.97 26.80
CA THR A 442 22.62 -43.50 26.14
C THR A 442 21.37 -43.20 26.96
N SER A 443 20.43 -42.44 26.38
CA SER A 443 19.09 -42.23 26.96
C SER A 443 18.15 -43.38 26.59
N PRO A 444 17.29 -43.88 27.50
CA PRO A 444 16.44 -45.04 27.25
C PRO A 444 15.15 -44.69 26.49
N THR A 445 14.81 -45.53 25.50
CA THR A 445 13.56 -45.48 24.72
C THR A 445 12.35 -45.94 25.54
N PRO A 446 11.20 -45.24 25.52
CA PRO A 446 9.93 -45.79 25.99
C PRO A 446 9.30 -46.71 24.93
N THR A 447 9.00 -47.95 25.33
CA THR A 447 8.32 -48.94 24.50
C THR A 447 6.81 -48.88 24.69
N LEU A 448 6.04 -48.86 23.60
CA LEU A 448 4.66 -49.38 23.58
C LEU A 448 4.44 -50.29 22.37
N THR A 449 3.83 -51.44 22.62
CA THR A 449 3.48 -52.49 21.65
C THR A 449 1.96 -52.50 21.48
N PRO A 450 1.44 -52.68 20.25
CA PRO A 450 0.82 -53.96 19.93
C PRO A 450 1.25 -54.48 18.54
N THR A 451 1.79 -55.70 18.43
CA THR A 451 1.06 -56.98 18.29
C THR A 451 0.63 -57.23 16.83
N ALA A 452 1.16 -58.31 16.26
CA ALA A 452 1.09 -58.66 14.85
C ALA A 452 -0.28 -59.16 14.39
N THR A 453 -0.48 -59.23 13.06
CA THR A 453 -0.80 -60.49 12.36
C THR A 453 -0.30 -60.41 10.92
N ALA A 454 0.31 -61.49 10.43
CA ALA A 454 0.88 -61.59 9.09
C ALA A 454 -0.12 -62.15 8.07
N THR A 455 0.20 -62.06 6.78
CA THR A 455 0.20 -63.22 5.85
C THR A 455 0.96 -62.83 4.57
N GLU A 456 1.94 -63.64 4.17
CA GLU A 456 2.68 -63.52 2.90
C GLU A 456 1.82 -63.96 1.69
N VAL A 457 2.37 -63.89 0.46
CA VAL A 457 2.69 -65.10 -0.35
C VAL A 457 3.37 -64.74 -1.70
N VAL A 458 4.71 -64.89 -1.71
CA VAL A 458 5.54 -65.68 -2.65
C VAL A 458 5.73 -65.30 -4.15
N SER A 459 7.02 -65.44 -4.55
CA SER A 459 7.63 -65.75 -5.87
C SER A 459 7.98 -64.60 -6.85
N GLY A 460 9.25 -64.42 -7.26
CA GLY A 460 10.52 -64.99 -6.76
C GLY A 460 11.66 -65.12 -7.79
N THR A 461 12.90 -65.28 -7.29
CA THR A 461 14.12 -65.80 -7.99
C THR A 461 14.73 -64.94 -9.13
N VAL A 462 16.05 -64.85 -9.37
CA VAL A 462 17.28 -65.55 -8.91
C VAL A 462 18.42 -64.53 -8.67
N ALA A 463 19.45 -64.90 -7.87
CA ALA A 463 20.63 -64.08 -7.52
C ALA A 463 21.92 -64.48 -8.33
N PRO A 464 23.17 -64.44 -7.78
CA PRO A 464 24.18 -63.37 -7.92
C PRO A 464 25.53 -63.96 -8.47
N PRO A 465 26.77 -63.71 -7.94
CA PRO A 465 27.47 -62.52 -7.39
C PRO A 465 28.86 -62.24 -8.05
N ALA A 466 29.51 -61.09 -7.78
CA ALA A 466 30.96 -61.00 -7.44
C ALA A 466 31.45 -59.56 -7.07
N PRO A 467 32.51 -59.38 -6.24
CA PRO A 467 32.94 -58.09 -5.67
C PRO A 467 34.44 -57.77 -5.97
N PRO A 468 35.25 -57.15 -5.08
CA PRO A 468 35.40 -55.70 -4.89
C PRO A 468 36.85 -55.20 -5.08
N THR A 469 37.07 -53.88 -5.25
CA THR A 469 38.40 -53.29 -4.94
C THR A 469 38.33 -51.81 -4.56
N ALA A 470 38.82 -51.47 -3.36
CA ALA A 470 39.27 -50.12 -3.04
C ALA A 470 40.80 -50.04 -3.27
N THR A 471 41.31 -48.91 -3.74
CA THR A 471 42.75 -48.66 -3.90
C THR A 471 43.12 -47.34 -3.24
N ALA A 472 44.28 -47.32 -2.57
CA ALA A 472 44.71 -46.22 -1.71
C ALA A 472 45.95 -45.49 -2.27
N THR A 473 46.39 -44.47 -1.53
CA THR A 473 47.74 -43.89 -1.45
C THR A 473 48.03 -42.67 -2.33
N LEU A 474 48.30 -41.52 -1.68
CA LEU A 474 49.59 -40.82 -1.78
C LEU A 474 49.98 -40.21 -0.41
N THR A 475 51.27 -39.88 -0.27
CA THR A 475 52.03 -39.83 0.99
C THR A 475 52.65 -38.42 1.19
N PRO A 476 52.88 -37.92 2.43
CA PRO A 476 53.15 -36.49 2.69
C PRO A 476 54.64 -36.08 2.59
N THR A 477 54.91 -34.76 2.67
CA THR A 477 56.14 -34.00 3.09
C THR A 477 56.13 -32.65 2.36
N PRO A 478 56.24 -31.45 3.01
CA PRO A 478 57.57 -31.01 3.48
C PRO A 478 57.69 -30.10 4.74
N THR A 479 58.80 -30.33 5.43
CA THR A 479 59.71 -29.35 6.10
C THR A 479 59.18 -28.27 7.05
N THR A 480 59.48 -28.43 8.34
CA THR A 480 59.75 -27.32 9.27
C THR A 480 61.15 -26.75 9.06
N SER A 481 61.29 -25.43 8.94
CA SER A 481 62.59 -24.72 8.98
C SER A 481 62.54 -23.60 10.04
N PRO A 482 63.44 -23.56 11.03
CA PRO A 482 63.46 -22.53 12.06
C PRO A 482 64.52 -21.44 11.78
N THR A 483 64.13 -20.16 11.75
CA THR A 483 65.05 -19.01 11.83
C THR A 483 64.26 -17.73 12.19
N PRO A 484 64.89 -16.67 12.73
CA PRO A 484 65.24 -16.60 14.15
C PRO A 484 64.48 -15.50 14.90
N THR A 485 64.41 -15.63 16.23
CA THR A 485 63.81 -14.63 17.14
C THR A 485 64.52 -13.28 17.08
N LEU A 486 63.79 -12.20 16.84
CA LEU A 486 64.26 -10.83 17.09
C LEU A 486 63.94 -10.42 18.53
N THR A 487 64.97 -10.01 19.27
CA THR A 487 64.85 -9.50 20.63
C THR A 487 64.19 -8.12 20.62
N PRO A 488 63.12 -7.85 21.39
CA PRO A 488 62.54 -6.52 21.47
C PRO A 488 63.46 -5.55 22.21
N THR A 489 63.73 -4.40 21.59
CA THR A 489 64.46 -3.28 22.20
C THR A 489 63.51 -2.46 23.06
N SER A 490 63.87 -2.19 24.32
CA SER A 490 63.03 -1.40 25.23
C SER A 490 62.97 0.08 24.80
N THR A 491 61.83 0.52 24.27
CA THR A 491 61.54 1.94 24.06
C THR A 491 61.07 2.57 25.37
N THR A 492 61.62 3.72 25.75
CA THR A 492 61.20 4.46 26.95
C THR A 492 59.95 5.29 26.66
N THR A 493 58.83 4.97 27.31
CA THR A 493 57.57 5.73 27.24
C THR A 493 57.76 7.16 27.77
N PRO A 494 57.33 8.21 27.05
CA PRO A 494 57.33 9.57 27.59
C PRO A 494 56.28 9.72 28.70
N THR A 495 56.61 10.51 29.73
CA THR A 495 55.73 10.78 30.87
C THR A 495 54.50 11.59 30.42
N PRO A 496 53.26 11.21 30.81
CA PRO A 496 52.08 11.99 30.44
C PRO A 496 52.07 13.37 31.11
N SER A 497 51.66 14.38 30.34
CA SER A 497 51.36 15.73 30.83
C SER A 497 50.09 15.68 31.71
N PRO A 498 49.96 16.53 32.75
CA PRO A 498 48.73 16.57 33.56
C PRO A 498 47.51 16.95 32.71
N THR A 499 46.49 16.09 32.75
CA THR A 499 45.16 16.34 32.17
C THR A 499 44.51 17.54 32.86
N PRO A 500 43.88 18.48 32.13
CA PRO A 500 43.08 19.53 32.77
C PRO A 500 41.94 18.92 33.60
N SER A 501 41.66 19.51 34.76
CA SER A 501 40.54 19.11 35.60
C SER A 501 39.22 19.30 34.85
N PRO A 502 38.28 18.35 34.91
CA PRO A 502 36.96 18.57 34.33
C PRO A 502 36.29 19.76 35.01
N THR A 503 35.75 20.65 34.19
CA THR A 503 34.86 21.73 34.67
C THR A 503 33.50 21.09 34.95
N PRO A 504 32.84 21.35 36.10
CA PRO A 504 31.50 20.83 36.34
C PRO A 504 30.54 21.38 35.28
N ARG A 505 29.78 20.49 34.60
CA ARG A 505 28.67 20.87 33.72
C ARG A 505 27.40 20.95 34.56
N ILE A 506 26.59 21.97 34.32
CA ILE A 506 25.21 22.03 34.81
C ILE A 506 24.36 21.19 33.83
N LEU A 507 23.61 20.22 34.36
CA LEU A 507 22.72 19.37 33.58
C LEU A 507 21.28 19.57 34.06
N ASN A 508 20.38 19.90 33.13
CA ASN A 508 18.97 20.02 33.43
C ASN A 508 18.32 18.65 33.28
N VAL A 509 17.70 18.14 34.34
CA VAL A 509 17.13 16.79 34.38
C VAL A 509 15.64 16.88 34.65
N LEU A 510 14.84 16.18 33.85
CA LEU A 510 13.42 15.96 34.10
C LEU A 510 13.28 14.76 35.03
N GLU A 511 12.88 15.00 36.28
CA GLU A 511 12.58 13.95 37.25
C GLU A 511 11.07 13.74 37.37
N THR A 512 10.59 12.53 37.09
CA THR A 512 9.17 12.16 37.16
C THR A 512 8.79 11.63 38.55
N GLY A 513 7.51 11.69 38.92
CA GLY A 513 7.01 11.27 40.24
C GLY A 513 7.22 9.79 40.61
N ASP A 514 7.50 8.94 39.62
CA ASP A 514 7.92 7.53 39.77
C ASP A 514 9.45 7.33 39.83
N GLY A 515 10.22 8.42 39.77
CA GLY A 515 11.68 8.43 39.98
C GLY A 515 12.51 8.17 38.73
N LEU A 516 11.91 8.22 37.54
CA LEU A 516 12.67 8.21 36.28
C LEU A 516 13.30 9.60 36.07
N ARG A 517 14.46 9.60 35.41
CA ARG A 517 15.27 10.80 35.17
C ARG A 517 15.70 10.82 33.72
N PHE A 518 15.29 11.86 33.00
CA PHE A 518 15.62 12.08 31.59
C PHE A 518 16.44 13.36 31.45
N ASP A 519 17.38 13.39 30.51
CA ASP A 519 18.07 14.63 30.17
C ASP A 519 17.10 15.59 29.48
N ALA A 520 17.00 16.83 29.95
CA ALA A 520 16.09 17.81 29.35
C ALA A 520 16.53 18.22 27.93
N GLU A 521 17.82 18.14 27.60
CA GLU A 521 18.32 18.44 26.25
C GLU A 521 17.92 17.34 25.25
N ASP A 522 17.96 16.07 25.69
CA ASP A 522 17.65 14.88 24.86
C ASP A 522 16.15 14.52 24.83
N THR A 523 15.27 15.28 25.50
CA THR A 523 13.86 14.92 25.68
C THR A 523 12.91 16.01 25.22
N VAL A 524 11.89 15.62 24.46
CA VAL A 524 10.66 16.39 24.20
C VAL A 524 9.52 15.78 25.00
N VAL A 525 8.74 16.61 25.68
CA VAL A 525 7.54 16.20 26.42
C VAL A 525 6.30 16.69 25.68
N ILE A 526 5.44 15.76 25.25
CA ILE A 526 4.16 16.05 24.61
C ILE A 526 3.05 15.61 25.55
N VAL A 527 2.14 16.54 25.88
CA VAL A 527 1.12 16.40 26.93
C VAL A 527 -0.25 16.70 26.36
N GLN A 528 -1.25 15.96 26.82
CA GLN A 528 -2.66 16.24 26.60
C GLN A 528 -3.36 16.52 27.94
N GLU A 529 -4.15 17.59 28.04
CA GLU A 529 -4.99 17.84 29.23
C GLU A 529 -6.40 18.33 28.85
N GLY A 530 -7.41 17.79 29.55
CA GLY A 530 -8.81 18.23 29.45
C GLY A 530 -9.81 17.08 29.64
N GLU A 531 -10.79 17.27 30.53
CA GLU A 531 -11.83 16.25 30.81
C GLU A 531 -13.22 16.59 30.21
N ALA A 532 -13.35 17.65 29.41
CA ALA A 532 -14.64 18.13 28.91
C ALA A 532 -14.53 18.85 27.55
N PRO A 533 -15.61 18.93 26.73
CA PRO A 533 -15.61 19.64 25.44
C PRO A 533 -15.42 21.18 25.52
N ALA A 534 -15.15 21.72 26.71
CA ALA A 534 -14.99 23.16 26.96
C ALA A 534 -13.53 23.62 27.12
N GLN A 535 -12.58 22.70 27.37
CA GLN A 535 -11.16 22.99 27.59
C GLN A 535 -10.33 21.76 27.19
N ARG A 536 -9.52 21.91 26.15
CA ARG A 536 -8.62 20.87 25.61
C ARG A 536 -7.26 21.49 25.28
N LEU A 537 -6.19 21.01 25.90
CA LEU A 537 -4.81 21.50 25.76
C LEU A 537 -3.92 20.39 25.19
N ILE A 538 -3.13 20.72 24.17
CA ILE A 538 -1.92 19.96 23.82
C ILE A 538 -0.72 20.86 24.09
N ALA A 539 0.26 20.37 24.83
CA ALA A 539 1.48 21.11 25.14
C ALA A 539 2.72 20.32 24.67
N ILE A 540 3.62 21.01 23.98
CA ILE A 540 4.91 20.48 23.55
C ILE A 540 5.98 21.29 24.28
N LEU A 541 6.78 20.59 25.09
CA LEU A 541 7.84 21.18 25.90
C LEU A 541 9.20 20.63 25.48
N GLY A 542 10.21 21.51 25.45
CA GLY A 542 11.57 21.16 25.07
C GLY A 542 12.63 22.02 25.78
N SER A 543 13.91 21.72 25.57
CA SER A 543 15.02 22.54 26.08
C SER A 543 15.23 23.84 25.29
N ASP A 544 14.88 23.84 24.01
CA ASP A 544 15.12 24.93 23.07
C ASP A 544 14.17 24.85 21.86
N GLN A 545 14.35 25.76 20.90
CA GLN A 545 13.56 25.83 19.68
C GLN A 545 13.71 24.60 18.76
N ALA A 546 14.85 23.92 18.78
CA ALA A 546 15.04 22.70 17.99
C ALA A 546 14.26 21.53 18.59
N ALA A 547 14.28 21.39 19.92
CA ALA A 547 13.43 20.42 20.63
C ALA A 547 11.93 20.67 20.40
N LEU A 548 11.50 21.94 20.38
CA LEU A 548 10.12 22.31 20.04
C LEU A 548 9.76 21.95 18.59
N ASN A 549 10.64 22.22 17.62
CA ASN A 549 10.43 21.84 16.22
C ASN A 549 10.31 20.31 16.07
N THR A 550 11.23 19.53 16.68
CA THR A 550 11.15 18.06 16.75
C THR A 550 9.79 17.62 17.29
N GLY A 551 9.30 18.24 18.36
CA GLY A 551 8.01 17.90 18.95
C GLY A 551 6.81 18.20 18.05
N VAL A 552 6.84 19.32 17.33
CA VAL A 552 5.79 19.64 16.34
C VAL A 552 5.84 18.67 15.16
N ASP A 553 7.02 18.39 14.60
CA ASP A 553 7.16 17.44 13.49
C ASP A 553 6.69 16.03 13.91
N ARG A 554 7.02 15.55 15.13
CA ARG A 554 6.49 14.30 15.70
C ARG A 554 4.97 14.30 15.81
N LEU A 555 4.38 15.39 16.30
CA LEU A 555 2.93 15.52 16.46
C LEU A 555 2.19 15.57 15.10
N LEU A 556 2.82 16.13 14.07
CA LEU A 556 2.29 16.19 12.70
C LEU A 556 2.37 14.82 11.99
N ASP A 557 3.51 14.15 12.12
CA ASP A 557 3.81 12.86 11.50
C ASP A 557 3.25 11.66 12.28
N SER A 558 2.68 11.89 13.46
CA SER A 558 2.25 10.86 14.42
C SER A 558 3.39 9.90 14.84
N ASP A 559 4.66 10.36 14.78
CA ASP A 559 5.83 9.56 15.15
C ASP A 559 6.02 9.51 16.68
N PHE A 560 5.39 8.49 17.27
CA PHE A 560 5.50 8.16 18.70
C PHE A 560 6.12 6.78 18.97
N ALA A 561 6.61 6.08 17.93
CA ALA A 561 7.02 4.67 18.03
C ALA A 561 8.20 4.44 19.00
N ASN A 562 9.08 5.44 19.16
CA ASN A 562 10.22 5.40 20.07
C ASN A 562 9.99 6.16 21.40
N CYS A 563 8.76 6.63 21.65
CA CYS A 563 8.41 7.41 22.83
C CYS A 563 7.89 6.55 23.98
N VAL A 564 8.14 6.96 25.22
CA VAL A 564 7.47 6.37 26.39
C VAL A 564 6.05 6.94 26.46
N ARG A 565 5.07 6.17 25.95
CA ARG A 565 3.65 6.53 25.91
C ARG A 565 2.92 6.22 27.24
N ARG A 566 2.08 7.15 27.67
CA ARG A 566 0.96 7.02 28.62
C ARG A 566 -0.25 7.70 27.97
N PRO A 567 -1.51 7.44 28.39
CA PRO A 567 -2.71 7.94 27.68
C PRO A 567 -2.69 9.44 27.34
N TYR A 568 -2.09 10.27 28.20
CA TYR A 568 -2.06 11.73 28.05
C TYR A 568 -0.65 12.33 28.07
N LEU A 569 0.39 11.50 27.91
CA LEU A 569 1.79 11.92 28.00
C LEU A 569 2.67 11.04 27.11
N ALA A 570 3.41 11.66 26.19
CA ALA A 570 4.50 11.04 25.46
C ALA A 570 5.82 11.71 25.83
N LEU A 571 6.80 10.91 26.26
CA LEU A 571 8.19 11.34 26.46
C LEU A 571 9.01 10.83 25.27
N CYS A 572 9.44 11.74 24.40
CA CYS A 572 10.05 11.42 23.11
C CYS A 572 11.52 11.86 23.06
N PRO A 573 12.41 11.09 22.43
CA PRO A 573 13.81 11.48 22.25
C PRO A 573 13.95 12.65 21.25
N ASN A 574 14.84 13.58 21.57
CA ASN A 574 15.21 14.73 20.74
C ASN A 574 16.52 14.43 19.97
N PRO A 575 16.47 14.15 18.65
CA PRO A 575 17.67 13.83 17.87
C PRO A 575 18.54 15.07 17.56
N ALA A 576 18.06 16.28 17.87
CA ALA A 576 18.81 17.53 17.65
C ALA A 576 19.82 17.86 18.76
N ALA A 577 19.83 17.10 19.86
CA ALA A 577 20.73 17.35 20.98
C ALA A 577 22.22 17.10 20.61
N PRO A 578 23.16 17.94 21.07
CA PRO A 578 24.58 17.75 20.79
C PRO A 578 25.12 16.53 21.53
N THR A 579 25.24 15.40 20.83
CA THR A 579 25.71 14.12 21.38
C THR A 579 27.13 14.20 21.94
N ASP A 580 27.25 14.44 23.25
CA ASP A 580 28.54 14.53 23.95
C ASP A 580 28.61 13.56 25.15
N MET A 581 28.02 12.36 25.02
CA MET A 581 28.50 11.10 25.65
C MET A 581 27.76 9.85 25.10
N PRO A 582 28.42 8.68 24.97
CA PRO A 582 27.77 7.47 24.47
C PRO A 582 27.04 6.68 25.57
N MET A 583 25.75 6.39 25.35
CA MET A 583 25.02 5.34 26.07
C MET A 583 25.32 3.97 25.45
N ASP A 584 25.84 3.04 26.25
CA ASP A 584 26.16 1.67 25.83
C ASP A 584 24.92 0.76 25.99
N THR A 585 24.11 0.64 24.93
CA THR A 585 23.07 -0.40 24.82
C THR A 585 23.45 -1.42 23.76
N THR A 586 24.20 -2.45 24.19
CA THR A 586 24.54 -3.58 23.34
C THR A 586 23.30 -4.40 22.98
N THR A 587 22.90 -4.35 21.70
CA THR A 587 22.29 -5.50 21.01
C THR A 587 22.84 -5.53 19.60
N ALA A 588 23.63 -6.55 19.28
CA ALA A 588 24.36 -6.64 18.02
C ALA A 588 23.59 -7.49 17.00
N THR A 589 23.46 -6.99 15.77
CA THR A 589 23.27 -7.75 14.52
C THR A 589 23.85 -6.88 13.39
N PRO A 590 24.52 -7.44 12.36
CA PRO A 590 25.54 -6.70 11.61
C PRO A 590 25.01 -6.00 10.36
N THR A 591 25.73 -4.96 9.92
CA THR A 591 25.54 -4.30 8.62
C THR A 591 26.94 -4.06 8.00
N PRO A 592 27.13 -4.24 6.68
CA PRO A 592 28.46 -4.50 6.13
C PRO A 592 29.30 -3.24 5.88
N THR A 593 30.61 -3.46 5.79
CA THR A 593 31.65 -2.50 5.42
C THR A 593 31.41 -1.80 4.08
N PRO A 594 31.53 -0.45 4.03
CA PRO A 594 32.03 0.24 2.84
C PRO A 594 33.46 0.74 3.05
N THR A 595 34.24 0.71 1.98
CA THR A 595 35.68 1.01 1.98
C THR A 595 35.93 2.52 1.97
N ALA A 596 36.88 2.99 2.79
CA ALA A 596 37.27 4.40 2.82
C ALA A 596 37.99 4.85 1.53
N THR A 597 37.76 6.10 1.10
CA THR A 597 38.73 6.84 0.28
C THR A 597 38.78 8.32 0.69
N THR A 598 39.91 8.67 1.28
CA THR A 598 40.49 9.98 1.62
C THR A 598 39.90 11.25 0.99
N THR A 599 39.49 12.17 1.87
CA THR A 599 39.52 13.63 1.64
C THR A 599 40.95 14.15 1.45
N SER A 600 41.14 15.20 0.64
CA SER A 600 42.16 16.22 0.97
C SER A 600 41.66 17.66 0.71
N THR A 601 41.66 18.44 1.79
CA THR A 601 41.30 19.87 1.90
C THR A 601 42.31 20.80 1.23
N THR A 602 41.89 22.00 0.81
CA THR A 602 42.47 23.28 1.31
C THR A 602 41.62 24.52 1.00
N THR A 603 41.81 25.57 1.82
CA THR A 603 40.96 26.76 2.04
C THR A 603 41.33 27.99 1.15
N PRO A 604 40.52 29.07 1.14
CA PRO A 604 40.51 30.08 0.05
C PRO A 604 41.30 31.39 0.32
N GLY A 605 41.45 32.22 -0.73
CA GLY A 605 41.91 33.63 -0.63
C GLY A 605 41.90 34.38 -1.98
N ALA A 606 41.47 35.66 -1.96
CA ALA A 606 41.34 36.59 -3.11
C ALA A 606 42.72 37.02 -3.74
N VAL A 607 42.88 37.79 -4.84
CA VAL A 607 42.19 39.02 -5.33
C VAL A 607 42.54 39.37 -6.81
N SER A 608 41.70 40.19 -7.48
CA SER A 608 42.02 41.19 -8.57
C SER A 608 42.44 40.75 -10.00
N GLY A 609 41.96 41.46 -11.05
CA GLY A 609 42.65 41.43 -12.36
C GLY A 609 41.99 41.86 -13.70
N THR A 610 41.26 42.98 -13.79
CA THR A 610 41.04 43.87 -14.97
C THR A 610 41.47 43.48 -16.43
N LEU A 611 40.47 43.29 -17.33
CA LEU A 611 40.26 43.77 -18.73
C LEU A 611 41.33 43.70 -19.89
N VAL A 612 40.92 43.10 -21.05
CA VAL A 612 40.98 43.65 -22.48
C VAL A 612 42.35 43.71 -23.25
N PRO A 613 42.48 43.59 -24.61
CA PRO A 613 41.68 42.94 -25.70
C PRO A 613 42.47 42.24 -26.90
N THR A 614 41.74 41.71 -27.90
CA THR A 614 42.04 41.52 -29.38
C THR A 614 43.43 41.17 -29.95
N PHE A 615 43.53 40.20 -30.89
CA PHE A 615 43.68 40.40 -32.36
C PHE A 615 43.85 39.08 -33.18
N THR A 616 43.47 39.11 -34.47
CA THR A 616 43.59 38.09 -35.55
C THR A 616 45.00 38.14 -36.26
N PRO A 617 45.32 37.51 -37.45
CA PRO A 617 44.65 36.50 -38.33
C PRO A 617 45.57 35.39 -38.96
N THR A 618 45.02 34.54 -39.86
CA THR A 618 45.55 34.10 -41.21
C THR A 618 45.78 32.57 -41.48
N PRO A 619 45.22 31.99 -42.58
CA PRO A 619 45.45 30.61 -43.11
C PRO A 619 46.55 30.60 -44.24
N PRO A 620 46.68 29.69 -45.27
CA PRO A 620 45.96 28.45 -45.66
C PRO A 620 46.84 27.25 -46.18
N GLY A 621 46.21 26.21 -46.76
CA GLY A 621 46.84 25.14 -47.57
C GLY A 621 45.83 24.35 -48.45
N ALA A 622 46.19 23.99 -49.69
CA ALA A 622 45.30 23.42 -50.74
C ALA A 622 46.14 22.55 -51.74
N PRO A 623 45.67 22.08 -52.93
CA PRO A 623 44.45 21.33 -53.35
C PRO A 623 44.81 20.06 -54.23
N THR A 624 43.93 19.62 -55.16
CA THR A 624 44.10 18.64 -56.30
C THR A 624 43.89 17.13 -55.99
N SER A 625 43.38 16.22 -56.86
CA SER A 625 42.77 16.27 -58.23
C SER A 625 42.00 14.97 -58.62
N THR A 626 41.05 15.08 -59.56
CA THR A 626 40.31 14.01 -60.35
C THR A 626 41.23 13.31 -61.40
N PRO A 627 40.83 12.41 -62.35
CA PRO A 627 39.57 11.65 -62.65
C PRO A 627 39.73 10.15 -63.12
N GLY A 628 38.64 9.44 -63.48
CA GLY A 628 38.69 8.35 -64.50
C GLY A 628 37.61 7.24 -64.43
N PRO A 629 37.14 6.61 -65.55
CA PRO A 629 35.82 5.95 -65.61
C PRO A 629 35.79 4.45 -66.01
N GLY A 630 34.61 3.80 -65.84
CA GLY A 630 34.27 2.51 -66.44
C GLY A 630 32.87 1.97 -66.08
N SER A 631 31.90 2.03 -67.01
CA SER A 631 30.52 1.48 -66.91
C SER A 631 30.48 -0.04 -67.22
N PRO A 632 29.31 -0.72 -67.30
CA PRO A 632 27.92 -0.37 -66.90
C PRO A 632 27.21 -1.51 -66.10
N VAL A 633 25.89 -1.36 -65.85
CA VAL A 633 24.78 -2.39 -65.90
C VAL A 633 23.68 -2.02 -64.87
N PRO A 634 22.37 -2.13 -65.21
CA PRO A 634 21.52 -0.94 -65.04
C PRO A 634 20.06 -1.15 -64.57
N THR A 635 19.33 -0.02 -64.48
CA THR A 635 17.88 0.15 -64.73
C THR A 635 16.86 -0.49 -63.77
N ALA A 636 16.13 0.37 -63.06
CA ALA A 636 14.67 0.47 -63.25
C ALA A 636 14.18 1.91 -62.99
N THR A 637 13.21 2.35 -63.78
CA THR A 637 12.43 3.59 -63.55
C THR A 637 10.99 3.15 -63.26
N PRO A 638 10.28 3.71 -62.27
CA PRO A 638 8.83 3.52 -62.18
C PRO A 638 8.16 4.28 -63.33
N SER A 639 7.78 3.55 -64.39
CA SER A 639 6.81 4.06 -65.36
C SER A 639 5.42 3.78 -64.79
N GLY A 640 4.58 4.80 -64.72
CA GLY A 640 3.35 4.78 -63.93
C GLY A 640 2.21 3.92 -64.48
N ASP A 641 1.12 3.89 -63.73
CA ASP A 641 -0.18 3.30 -64.09
C ASP A 641 -0.14 1.83 -64.54
N ALA A 642 0.38 0.98 -63.66
CA ALA A 642 -0.15 -0.38 -63.53
C ALA A 642 -1.03 -0.40 -62.26
N THR A 643 -2.34 -0.63 -62.42
CA THR A 643 -3.22 -1.05 -61.32
C THR A 643 -2.47 -2.09 -60.49
N PRO A 644 -2.26 -1.88 -59.18
CA PRO A 644 -1.37 -2.73 -58.41
C PRO A 644 -1.80 -4.17 -58.58
N THR A 645 -0.92 -4.99 -59.15
CA THR A 645 -1.09 -6.44 -59.17
C THR A 645 -1.30 -6.84 -57.72
N PRO A 646 -2.45 -7.44 -57.35
CA PRO A 646 -2.74 -7.68 -55.95
C PRO A 646 -1.61 -8.50 -55.36
N VAL A 647 -0.93 -7.93 -54.37
CA VAL A 647 -0.08 -8.70 -53.46
C VAL A 647 -0.95 -9.84 -52.96
N ALA A 648 -0.47 -11.07 -53.08
CA ALA A 648 -1.28 -12.22 -52.71
C ALA A 648 -1.65 -12.09 -51.23
N GLU A 649 -2.95 -11.95 -50.96
CA GLU A 649 -3.51 -11.71 -49.64
C GLU A 649 -3.05 -12.82 -48.69
N LYS A 650 -2.34 -12.44 -47.63
CA LYS A 650 -1.87 -13.38 -46.61
C LYS A 650 -3.04 -13.77 -45.71
N ALA A 651 -3.02 -15.01 -45.23
CA ALA A 651 -4.05 -15.49 -44.30
C ALA A 651 -3.70 -15.08 -42.86
N GLY A 652 -4.73 -14.72 -42.08
CA GLY A 652 -4.61 -14.25 -40.71
C GLY A 652 -5.35 -12.94 -40.50
N THR A 653 -6.05 -12.81 -39.37
CA THR A 653 -6.82 -11.62 -39.00
C THR A 653 -6.03 -10.75 -38.02
N ILE A 654 -5.95 -9.44 -38.30
CA ILE A 654 -5.22 -8.48 -37.45
C ILE A 654 -6.17 -7.38 -36.96
N LEU A 655 -6.24 -7.18 -35.65
CA LEU A 655 -6.74 -5.95 -35.05
C LEU A 655 -5.57 -4.99 -34.82
N LEU A 656 -5.68 -3.76 -35.31
CA LEU A 656 -4.71 -2.70 -35.03
C LEU A 656 -5.40 -1.61 -34.21
N VAL A 657 -4.96 -1.46 -32.97
CA VAL A 657 -5.49 -0.57 -31.93
C VAL A 657 -4.56 0.63 -31.82
N ASP A 658 -5.05 1.80 -32.21
CA ASP A 658 -4.44 3.09 -31.91
C ASP A 658 -4.84 3.50 -30.49
N ASP A 659 -3.90 3.44 -29.56
CA ASP A 659 -4.16 3.66 -28.14
C ASP A 659 -3.98 5.13 -27.77
N ASN A 660 -4.89 5.94 -28.32
CA ASN A 660 -4.77 7.40 -28.38
C ASN A 660 -5.78 8.13 -27.48
N ASP A 661 -6.30 7.45 -26.46
CA ASP A 661 -7.24 8.01 -25.49
C ASP A 661 -6.59 9.01 -24.52
N GLN A 662 -5.28 8.88 -24.26
CA GLN A 662 -4.45 9.82 -23.48
C GLN A 662 -3.58 10.76 -24.34
N ALA A 663 -3.78 10.79 -25.65
CA ALA A 663 -3.00 11.61 -26.59
C ALA A 663 -3.45 13.09 -26.60
N GLU A 664 -2.52 14.04 -26.81
CA GLU A 664 -2.89 15.44 -27.12
C GLU A 664 -3.16 15.66 -28.62
N ASP A 665 -3.95 16.70 -28.97
CA ASP A 665 -4.47 16.99 -30.33
C ASP A 665 -3.39 17.14 -31.44
N ASP A 666 -2.14 17.42 -31.07
CA ASP A 666 -0.99 17.54 -32.00
C ASP A 666 0.00 16.38 -31.93
N GLU A 667 -0.22 15.40 -31.04
CA GLU A 667 0.49 14.13 -31.06
C GLU A 667 0.03 13.27 -32.25
N ARG A 668 0.91 12.39 -32.72
CA ARG A 668 0.73 11.70 -34.01
C ARG A 668 0.37 10.24 -33.80
N SER A 669 -0.65 9.77 -34.54
CA SER A 669 -0.97 8.35 -34.62
C SER A 669 0.24 7.51 -35.01
N GLU A 670 0.56 6.56 -34.15
CA GLU A 670 1.52 5.49 -34.41
C GLU A 670 0.88 4.40 -35.29
N ALA A 671 -0.39 4.09 -35.01
CA ALA A 671 -1.14 3.06 -35.71
C ALA A 671 -1.31 3.36 -37.20
N GLU A 672 -1.42 4.62 -37.64
CA GLU A 672 -1.46 4.96 -39.07
C GLU A 672 -0.24 4.36 -39.81
N ARG A 673 0.95 4.42 -39.22
CA ARG A 673 2.19 3.88 -39.81
C ARG A 673 2.16 2.36 -39.88
N TYR A 674 1.77 1.67 -38.79
CA TYR A 674 1.55 0.22 -38.79
C TYR A 674 0.57 -0.20 -39.89
N GLY A 675 -0.58 0.48 -40.00
CA GLY A 675 -1.63 0.18 -40.96
C GLY A 675 -1.23 0.39 -42.43
N ILE A 676 -0.31 1.29 -42.72
CA ILE A 676 0.27 1.46 -44.07
C ILE A 676 1.19 0.29 -44.41
N ILE A 677 2.13 -0.05 -43.51
CA ILE A 677 3.14 -1.09 -43.74
C ILE A 677 2.51 -2.47 -43.88
N LEU A 678 1.55 -2.82 -43.01
CA LEU A 678 0.85 -4.12 -43.06
C LEU A 678 0.14 -4.34 -44.40
N ARG A 679 -0.57 -3.31 -44.91
CA ARG A 679 -1.27 -3.37 -46.19
C ARG A 679 -0.32 -3.48 -47.38
N ALA A 680 0.84 -2.81 -47.34
CA ALA A 680 1.87 -2.94 -48.36
C ALA A 680 2.44 -4.37 -48.46
N ASN A 681 2.42 -5.13 -47.35
CA ASN A 681 2.92 -6.49 -47.26
C ASN A 681 1.85 -7.59 -47.42
N GLY A 682 0.62 -7.22 -47.78
CA GLY A 682 -0.46 -8.16 -48.14
C GLY A 682 -1.38 -8.57 -47.00
N TYR A 683 -1.33 -7.89 -45.85
CA TYR A 683 -2.29 -8.06 -44.75
C TYR A 683 -3.44 -7.04 -44.82
N THR A 684 -4.57 -7.37 -44.20
CA THR A 684 -5.76 -6.53 -44.12
C THR A 684 -6.12 -6.23 -42.65
N PRO A 685 -5.40 -5.32 -41.97
CA PRO A 685 -5.70 -4.98 -40.59
C PRO A 685 -7.00 -4.16 -40.49
N ASP A 686 -7.87 -4.60 -39.59
CA ASP A 686 -9.01 -3.82 -39.11
C ASP A 686 -8.50 -2.80 -38.10
N MET A 687 -8.75 -1.52 -38.39
CA MET A 687 -8.32 -0.41 -37.54
C MET A 687 -9.35 -0.17 -36.43
N TRP A 688 -8.85 -0.02 -35.21
CA TRP A 688 -9.55 0.33 -34.00
C TRP A 688 -8.81 1.50 -33.37
N ILE A 689 -9.53 2.51 -32.88
CA ILE A 689 -8.93 3.74 -32.34
C ILE A 689 -9.59 3.95 -30.97
N THR A 690 -8.82 3.96 -29.88
CA THR A 690 -9.40 3.92 -28.52
C THR A 690 -10.12 5.22 -28.17
N SER A 691 -9.69 6.38 -28.69
CA SER A 691 -10.47 7.63 -28.58
C SER A 691 -11.82 7.61 -29.31
N ASP A 692 -11.96 6.90 -30.44
CA ASP A 692 -13.21 6.80 -31.21
C ASP A 692 -14.12 5.67 -30.73
N ALA A 693 -13.54 4.51 -30.36
CA ALA A 693 -14.23 3.23 -30.18
C ALA A 693 -14.04 2.61 -28.77
N GLY A 694 -13.21 3.21 -27.92
CA GLY A 694 -12.85 2.70 -26.58
C GLY A 694 -11.84 1.56 -26.61
N THR A 695 -11.49 1.03 -25.44
CA THR A 695 -10.65 -0.17 -25.31
C THR A 695 -11.33 -1.40 -25.92
N PRO A 696 -10.65 -2.20 -26.79
CA PRO A 696 -11.21 -3.46 -27.29
C PRO A 696 -11.24 -4.55 -26.20
N ASP A 697 -12.39 -5.22 -26.09
CA ASP A 697 -12.64 -6.28 -25.10
C ASP A 697 -12.28 -7.69 -25.61
N MET A 698 -12.34 -8.68 -24.72
CA MET A 698 -12.05 -10.09 -25.02
C MET A 698 -12.86 -10.68 -26.18
N ASP A 699 -14.09 -10.23 -26.36
CA ASP A 699 -15.01 -10.72 -27.40
C ASP A 699 -14.62 -10.16 -28.79
N ILE A 700 -13.93 -9.02 -28.83
CA ILE A 700 -13.26 -8.45 -29.99
C ILE A 700 -11.88 -9.09 -30.16
N LEU A 701 -10.99 -8.99 -29.16
CA LEU A 701 -9.62 -9.51 -29.18
C LEU A 701 -9.56 -10.98 -29.62
N GLY A 702 -10.40 -11.84 -29.02
CA GLY A 702 -10.49 -13.28 -29.31
C GLY A 702 -10.98 -13.66 -30.72
N ARG A 703 -11.42 -12.69 -31.54
CA ARG A 703 -11.71 -12.92 -32.98
C ARG A 703 -10.48 -12.79 -33.86
N TYR A 704 -9.45 -12.11 -33.38
CA TYR A 704 -8.27 -11.80 -34.15
C TYR A 704 -7.13 -12.73 -33.80
N ASP A 705 -6.46 -13.20 -34.84
CA ASP A 705 -5.28 -14.05 -34.74
C ASP A 705 -4.05 -13.28 -34.22
N LEU A 706 -4.05 -11.94 -34.39
CA LEU A 706 -3.05 -11.00 -33.91
C LEU A 706 -3.73 -9.68 -33.51
N VAL A 707 -3.36 -9.12 -32.37
CA VAL A 707 -3.70 -7.76 -31.92
C VAL A 707 -2.42 -6.92 -31.90
N ILE A 708 -2.47 -5.68 -32.36
CA ILE A 708 -1.38 -4.71 -32.23
C ILE A 708 -1.94 -3.50 -31.48
N TRP A 709 -1.36 -3.18 -30.33
CA TRP A 709 -1.71 -2.08 -29.45
C TRP A 709 -0.63 -1.00 -29.58
N SER A 710 -1.02 0.24 -29.88
CA SER A 710 -0.10 1.23 -30.43
C SER A 710 -0.30 2.60 -29.77
N GLY A 711 0.47 2.87 -28.71
CA GLY A 711 0.48 4.15 -27.99
C GLY A 711 1.87 4.80 -27.90
N GLY A 712 2.90 4.25 -28.56
CA GLY A 712 4.30 4.63 -28.34
C GLY A 712 4.67 6.07 -28.71
N ASP A 713 3.80 6.79 -29.42
CA ASP A 713 4.00 8.20 -29.77
C ASP A 713 3.24 9.21 -28.86
N TYR A 714 2.63 8.76 -27.76
CA TYR A 714 1.90 9.63 -26.81
C TYR A 714 2.68 9.85 -25.50
N ALA A 715 2.62 11.07 -24.95
CA ALA A 715 3.41 11.49 -23.78
C ALA A 715 3.04 10.71 -22.51
N VAL A 716 1.74 10.47 -22.33
CA VAL A 716 1.20 9.43 -21.44
C VAL A 716 0.81 8.27 -22.35
N SER A 717 1.35 7.08 -22.13
CA SER A 717 1.10 5.94 -23.01
C SER A 717 1.28 4.61 -22.31
N GLY A 718 0.53 3.61 -22.79
CA GLY A 718 0.65 2.23 -22.36
C GLY A 718 -0.66 1.67 -21.85
N PRO A 719 -0.88 0.35 -22.02
CA PRO A 719 -2.05 -0.31 -21.49
C PRO A 719 -2.08 -0.11 -19.98
N GLY A 720 -3.11 0.56 -19.49
CA GLY A 720 -3.32 0.72 -18.06
C GLY A 720 -3.64 -0.63 -17.42
N VAL A 721 -3.66 -0.64 -16.09
CA VAL A 721 -4.04 -1.80 -15.23
C VAL A 721 -5.22 -2.62 -15.79
N GLN A 722 -6.19 -1.95 -16.43
CA GLN A 722 -7.40 -2.54 -17.01
C GLN A 722 -7.18 -3.19 -18.39
N ASP A 723 -6.48 -2.54 -19.32
CA ASP A 723 -6.25 -3.05 -20.68
C ASP A 723 -5.47 -4.36 -20.63
N LEU A 724 -4.49 -4.41 -19.74
CA LEU A 724 -3.73 -5.59 -19.36
C LEU A 724 -4.58 -6.77 -18.96
N THR A 725 -5.73 -6.57 -18.31
CA THR A 725 -6.55 -7.71 -17.89
C THR A 725 -7.15 -8.41 -19.10
N ASN A 726 -7.66 -7.64 -20.07
CA ASN A 726 -8.17 -8.21 -21.31
C ASN A 726 -7.01 -8.77 -22.16
N ILE A 727 -5.87 -8.08 -22.20
CA ILE A 727 -4.67 -8.57 -22.88
C ILE A 727 -4.17 -9.88 -22.25
N PHE A 728 -4.10 -9.97 -20.92
CA PHE A 728 -3.72 -11.19 -20.20
C PHE A 728 -4.76 -12.30 -20.35
N GLU A 729 -6.06 -12.01 -20.32
CA GLU A 729 -7.08 -13.03 -20.59
C GLU A 729 -7.00 -13.54 -22.05
N TYR A 730 -6.71 -12.66 -23.02
CA TYR A 730 -6.50 -12.99 -24.42
C TYR A 730 -5.25 -13.86 -24.63
N LEU A 731 -4.13 -13.47 -24.02
CA LEU A 731 -2.89 -14.26 -24.00
C LEU A 731 -3.12 -15.60 -23.29
N ASN A 732 -3.87 -15.63 -22.18
CA ASN A 732 -4.28 -16.84 -21.46
C ASN A 732 -5.21 -17.78 -22.28
N GLN A 733 -5.70 -17.35 -23.44
CA GLN A 733 -6.45 -18.18 -24.40
C GLN A 733 -5.60 -18.58 -25.63
N GLY A 734 -4.31 -18.23 -25.69
CA GLY A 734 -3.42 -18.49 -26.84
C GLY A 734 -3.37 -17.34 -27.86
N GLY A 735 -3.86 -16.15 -27.51
CA GLY A 735 -3.86 -14.95 -28.36
C GLY A 735 -2.46 -14.43 -28.66
N ARG A 736 -2.29 -13.64 -29.72
CA ARG A 736 -1.00 -13.05 -30.11
C ARG A 736 -1.10 -11.53 -30.15
N ALA A 737 -0.17 -10.83 -29.51
CA ALA A 737 -0.22 -9.40 -29.29
C ALA A 737 1.10 -8.67 -29.61
N VAL A 738 1.00 -7.39 -29.96
CA VAL A 738 2.11 -6.42 -29.94
C VAL A 738 1.62 -5.24 -29.09
N ILE A 739 2.47 -4.64 -28.25
CA ILE A 739 2.16 -3.46 -27.44
C ILE A 739 3.29 -2.45 -27.62
N SER A 740 2.99 -1.26 -28.12
CA SER A 740 3.91 -0.13 -28.23
C SER A 740 3.49 1.00 -27.27
N SER A 741 4.43 1.53 -26.49
CA SER A 741 4.19 2.51 -25.43
C SER A 741 5.49 3.17 -24.96
N ARG A 742 5.44 4.38 -24.37
CA ARG A 742 6.56 4.98 -23.62
C ARG A 742 6.56 4.62 -22.12
N GLN A 743 5.45 4.09 -21.60
CA GLN A 743 5.27 3.58 -20.24
C GLN A 743 4.40 2.28 -20.22
N PRO A 744 4.88 1.14 -20.77
CA PRO A 744 4.09 -0.10 -20.82
C PRO A 744 4.06 -0.82 -19.46
N PHE A 745 2.89 -0.97 -18.83
CA PHE A 745 2.74 -1.68 -17.54
C PHE A 745 3.41 -3.07 -17.48
N ILE A 746 3.59 -3.73 -18.62
CA ILE A 746 4.42 -4.94 -18.74
C ILE A 746 5.85 -4.55 -19.08
N GLY A 747 6.80 -4.83 -18.18
CA GLY A 747 8.23 -4.64 -18.43
C GLY A 747 8.73 -3.23 -18.19
N GLN A 748 8.15 -2.53 -17.22
CA GLN A 748 8.72 -1.31 -16.68
C GLN A 748 9.77 -1.59 -15.60
N SER A 749 10.56 -0.56 -15.31
CA SER A 749 11.75 -0.66 -14.46
C SER A 749 11.64 0.18 -13.19
N GLY A 750 10.80 1.21 -13.18
CA GLY A 750 10.75 2.18 -12.08
C GLY A 750 11.88 3.20 -12.10
N GLU A 751 12.56 3.34 -13.23
CA GLU A 751 13.63 4.32 -13.41
C GLU A 751 13.09 5.66 -13.95
N ASP A 752 13.67 6.77 -13.48
CA ASP A 752 13.39 8.10 -14.04
C ASP A 752 13.55 8.12 -15.59
N PRO A 753 12.60 8.67 -16.36
CA PRO A 753 12.66 8.64 -17.83
C PRO A 753 13.94 9.23 -18.44
N ALA A 754 14.59 8.46 -19.33
CA ALA A 754 15.93 8.76 -19.85
C ALA A 754 15.95 9.02 -21.37
N PRO A 755 16.69 10.03 -21.88
CA PRO A 755 16.75 10.39 -23.32
C PRO A 755 17.20 9.27 -24.29
N LEU A 756 16.36 8.96 -25.27
CA LEU A 756 16.59 7.95 -26.32
C LEU A 756 16.85 8.62 -27.68
N ALA A 757 17.98 8.35 -28.34
CA ALA A 757 18.44 9.06 -29.55
C ALA A 757 18.70 8.17 -30.78
N ASP A 758 19.03 6.90 -30.57
CA ASP A 758 19.35 5.89 -31.58
C ASP A 758 19.09 4.47 -31.05
N VAL A 759 18.99 3.50 -31.95
CA VAL A 759 18.82 2.08 -31.59
C VAL A 759 19.76 1.17 -32.38
N VAL A 760 20.04 0.00 -31.82
CA VAL A 760 20.80 -1.09 -32.47
C VAL A 760 19.96 -2.36 -32.46
N VAL A 761 20.08 -3.12 -33.54
CA VAL A 761 19.36 -4.38 -33.78
C VAL A 761 20.00 -5.52 -33.00
N GLN A 762 19.21 -6.29 -32.26
CA GLN A 762 19.60 -7.55 -31.64
C GLN A 762 18.88 -8.73 -32.31
N ALA A 763 19.63 -9.77 -32.67
CA ALA A 763 19.16 -10.84 -33.56
C ALA A 763 18.87 -12.16 -32.83
N ASP A 764 18.30 -12.07 -31.63
CA ASP A 764 17.96 -13.25 -30.80
C ASP A 764 16.94 -14.13 -31.53
N ILE A 765 15.94 -13.52 -32.18
CA ILE A 765 15.06 -14.14 -33.18
C ILE A 765 15.42 -13.58 -34.57
N PRO A 766 16.22 -14.30 -35.40
CA PRO A 766 16.71 -13.77 -36.69
C PRO A 766 15.62 -13.39 -37.69
N ALA A 767 14.43 -14.01 -37.60
CA ALA A 767 13.29 -13.69 -38.45
C ALA A 767 12.74 -12.27 -38.19
N LEU A 768 12.69 -11.82 -36.94
CA LEU A 768 12.17 -10.50 -36.56
C LEU A 768 13.06 -9.36 -37.07
N VAL A 769 14.35 -9.61 -37.30
CA VAL A 769 15.33 -8.59 -37.66
C VAL A 769 15.99 -8.77 -39.03
N GLN A 770 15.48 -9.69 -39.85
CA GLN A 770 16.03 -9.95 -41.17
C GLN A 770 15.99 -8.69 -42.05
N ASP A 771 17.07 -8.46 -42.80
CA ASP A 771 17.27 -7.34 -43.74
C ASP A 771 17.30 -5.93 -43.09
N LEU A 772 17.40 -5.84 -41.75
CA LEU A 772 17.71 -4.60 -41.04
C LEU A 772 19.21 -4.24 -41.12
N PRO A 773 19.58 -2.96 -41.03
CA PRO A 773 20.98 -2.54 -40.99
C PRO A 773 21.67 -2.98 -39.68
N THR A 774 22.93 -3.38 -39.78
CA THR A 774 23.78 -3.77 -38.63
C THR A 774 24.54 -2.60 -38.00
N GLU A 775 24.40 -1.40 -38.55
CA GLU A 775 24.98 -0.15 -38.03
C GLU A 775 23.90 0.60 -37.22
N PRO A 776 24.28 1.45 -36.24
CA PRO A 776 23.32 2.17 -35.41
C PRO A 776 22.31 3.02 -36.20
N ILE A 777 21.05 2.96 -35.76
CA ILE A 777 19.90 3.57 -36.41
C ILE A 777 19.51 4.81 -35.60
N ALA A 778 19.87 6.00 -36.09
CA ALA A 778 19.47 7.26 -35.47
C ALA A 778 17.94 7.45 -35.53
N LEU A 779 17.35 7.92 -34.42
CA LEU A 779 15.94 8.24 -34.36
C LEU A 779 15.63 9.61 -34.97
N GLU A 780 14.47 9.71 -35.60
CA GLU A 780 13.93 10.94 -36.18
C GLU A 780 13.17 11.75 -35.10
N GLY A 781 13.35 13.07 -35.10
CA GLY A 781 12.74 14.00 -34.12
C GLY A 781 13.71 14.53 -33.05
N GLY A 782 14.79 13.79 -32.77
CA GLY A 782 15.72 14.11 -31.68
C GLY A 782 15.40 13.32 -30.40
N PRO A 783 16.22 13.46 -29.34
CA PRO A 783 16.12 12.56 -28.20
C PRO A 783 14.89 12.83 -27.32
N VAL A 784 14.13 11.78 -27.03
CA VAL A 784 12.92 11.82 -26.17
C VAL A 784 13.19 11.04 -24.88
N ALA A 785 12.83 11.60 -23.73
CA ALA A 785 12.94 10.91 -22.44
C ALA A 785 11.81 9.88 -22.30
N VAL A 786 12.18 8.61 -22.20
CA VAL A 786 11.25 7.49 -21.93
C VAL A 786 11.88 6.54 -20.93
N GLU A 787 11.05 5.85 -20.16
CA GLU A 787 11.49 4.84 -19.19
C GLU A 787 12.26 3.72 -19.91
N PRO A 788 13.43 3.28 -19.43
CA PRO A 788 14.08 2.07 -19.92
C PRO A 788 13.21 0.84 -19.61
N LEU A 789 12.98 -0.04 -20.59
CA LEU A 789 12.20 -1.25 -20.31
C LEU A 789 13.03 -2.28 -19.54
N SER A 790 12.41 -2.84 -18.51
CA SER A 790 12.87 -4.05 -17.85
C SER A 790 12.51 -5.27 -18.70
N THR A 791 13.46 -6.19 -18.80
CA THR A 791 13.26 -7.55 -19.33
C THR A 791 13.32 -8.59 -18.20
N GLU A 792 13.11 -8.17 -16.96
CA GLU A 792 13.11 -9.03 -15.79
C GLU A 792 11.67 -9.46 -15.45
N VAL A 793 11.48 -10.73 -15.07
CA VAL A 793 10.17 -11.34 -14.80
C VAL A 793 10.34 -12.33 -13.65
N GLU A 794 9.41 -12.39 -12.69
CA GLU A 794 9.58 -13.19 -11.46
C GLU A 794 9.71 -14.71 -11.72
N GLU A 795 8.92 -15.28 -12.64
CA GLU A 795 9.09 -16.67 -13.11
C GLU A 795 8.87 -16.78 -14.63
N GLY A 796 9.94 -17.03 -15.39
CA GLY A 796 9.90 -17.24 -16.84
C GLY A 796 11.29 -17.25 -17.50
N GLN A 797 11.35 -17.54 -18.80
CA GLN A 797 12.55 -17.25 -19.59
C GLN A 797 12.60 -15.76 -19.89
N ALA A 798 13.78 -15.14 -19.75
CA ALA A 798 13.96 -13.73 -20.12
C ALA A 798 13.55 -13.51 -21.59
N PRO A 799 12.79 -12.45 -21.90
CA PRO A 799 12.20 -12.27 -23.22
C PRO A 799 13.27 -12.00 -24.28
N ASP A 800 13.09 -12.59 -25.47
CA ASP A 800 14.03 -12.41 -26.59
C ASP A 800 14.02 -10.95 -27.05
N VAL A 801 15.20 -10.31 -27.14
CA VAL A 801 15.31 -8.87 -27.41
C VAL A 801 15.50 -8.60 -28.89
N ILE A 802 14.73 -7.64 -29.40
CA ILE A 802 14.73 -7.25 -30.82
C ILE A 802 15.55 -5.97 -31.03
N LEU A 803 15.36 -4.96 -30.16
CA LEU A 803 15.98 -3.65 -30.26
C LEU A 803 16.55 -3.21 -28.91
N ARG A 804 17.73 -2.58 -28.96
CA ARG A 804 18.40 -1.95 -27.83
C ARG A 804 18.68 -0.47 -28.08
N ARG A 805 18.80 0.31 -27.01
CA ARG A 805 19.26 1.70 -27.05
C ARG A 805 20.68 1.77 -27.63
N GLY A 806 20.92 2.68 -28.57
CA GLY A 806 22.17 2.79 -29.30
C GLY A 806 23.26 3.62 -28.61
N PRO A 807 24.45 3.72 -29.22
CA PRO A 807 25.61 4.41 -28.65
C PRO A 807 25.47 5.95 -28.56
N GLY A 808 24.41 6.54 -29.10
CA GLY A 808 24.07 7.96 -28.95
C GLY A 808 23.04 8.25 -27.86
N SER A 809 22.49 7.23 -27.19
CA SER A 809 21.38 7.33 -26.24
C SER A 809 21.81 7.27 -24.77
N GLU A 810 21.01 7.84 -23.88
CA GLU A 810 21.11 7.56 -22.44
C GLU A 810 20.46 6.19 -22.13
N ALA A 811 21.00 5.49 -21.12
CA ALA A 811 20.79 4.07 -20.88
C ALA A 811 21.12 3.17 -22.10
N ALA A 812 22.22 3.45 -22.82
CA ALA A 812 22.70 2.64 -23.95
C ALA A 812 22.72 1.11 -23.61
N ASP A 813 22.45 0.29 -24.62
CA ASP A 813 22.21 -1.16 -24.54
C ASP A 813 20.95 -1.62 -23.77
N ALA A 814 20.18 -0.75 -23.09
CA ALA A 814 18.90 -1.12 -22.47
C ALA A 814 17.87 -1.59 -23.51
N ALA A 815 16.89 -2.41 -23.08
CA ALA A 815 15.87 -2.94 -23.97
C ALA A 815 14.91 -1.85 -24.45
N VAL A 816 14.53 -1.95 -25.72
CA VAL A 816 13.55 -1.06 -26.37
C VAL A 816 12.41 -1.87 -27.02
N ALA A 817 12.66 -3.11 -27.44
CA ALA A 817 11.61 -4.03 -27.82
C ALA A 817 12.00 -5.49 -27.53
N PHE A 818 11.07 -6.29 -27.01
CA PHE A 818 11.29 -7.69 -26.60
C PHE A 818 10.05 -8.58 -26.84
N VAL A 819 10.21 -9.90 -26.70
CA VAL A 819 9.17 -10.92 -26.96
C VAL A 819 8.94 -11.87 -25.78
N VAL A 820 7.67 -12.07 -25.40
CA VAL A 820 7.20 -13.07 -24.42
C VAL A 820 6.37 -14.13 -25.15
N THR A 821 6.53 -15.41 -24.86
CA THR A 821 5.71 -16.49 -25.45
C THR A 821 5.33 -17.53 -24.38
N ASP A 822 4.25 -18.28 -24.63
CA ASP A 822 3.84 -19.40 -23.76
C ASP A 822 4.42 -20.77 -24.18
N GLU A 823 5.31 -20.80 -25.19
CA GLU A 823 5.77 -22.05 -25.82
C GLU A 823 6.53 -22.99 -24.86
N ASP A 824 7.16 -22.43 -23.83
CA ASP A 824 7.88 -23.14 -22.76
C ASP A 824 7.00 -23.46 -21.52
N SER A 825 5.70 -23.17 -21.54
CA SER A 825 4.78 -23.44 -20.42
C SER A 825 4.30 -24.90 -20.35
N ASP A 826 3.76 -25.33 -19.19
CA ASP A 826 3.27 -26.70 -18.97
C ASP A 826 2.03 -27.07 -19.83
N GLU A 827 1.21 -26.08 -20.18
CA GLU A 827 0.06 -26.22 -21.09
C GLU A 827 0.07 -25.08 -22.14
N PRO A 828 0.94 -25.16 -23.16
CA PRO A 828 1.12 -24.07 -24.13
C PRO A 828 -0.09 -23.95 -25.05
N LYS A 829 -0.61 -22.72 -25.19
CA LYS A 829 -1.78 -22.36 -26.00
C LYS A 829 -1.40 -21.65 -27.30
N GLY A 830 -0.13 -21.25 -27.44
CA GLY A 830 0.43 -20.62 -28.64
C GLY A 830 0.46 -19.10 -28.59
N ALA A 831 0.40 -18.53 -27.38
CA ALA A 831 0.44 -17.11 -27.12
C ALA A 831 1.83 -16.50 -27.38
N ARG A 832 1.83 -15.33 -28.00
CA ARG A 832 3.05 -14.56 -28.34
C ARG A 832 2.78 -13.08 -28.14
N LEU A 833 3.59 -12.37 -27.36
CA LEU A 833 3.48 -10.94 -27.08
C LEU A 833 4.80 -10.24 -27.45
N ILE A 834 4.77 -9.19 -28.25
CA ILE A 834 5.90 -8.24 -28.40
C ILE A 834 5.60 -6.99 -27.58
N VAL A 835 6.53 -6.52 -26.76
CA VAL A 835 6.44 -5.21 -26.08
C VAL A 835 7.50 -4.28 -26.67
N MET A 836 7.15 -3.01 -26.88
CA MET A 836 7.97 -1.98 -27.51
C MET A 836 7.87 -0.66 -26.74
N GLY A 837 8.98 -0.24 -26.12
CA GLY A 837 9.10 0.90 -25.20
C GLY A 837 9.29 2.26 -25.87
N MET A 838 8.92 2.39 -27.16
CA MET A 838 9.08 3.60 -27.94
C MET A 838 8.15 3.61 -29.16
N SER A 839 7.92 4.77 -29.76
CA SER A 839 7.18 4.84 -31.02
C SER A 839 7.92 4.20 -32.19
N ILE A 840 7.21 3.40 -33.00
CA ILE A 840 7.65 3.03 -34.35
C ILE A 840 7.85 4.26 -35.24
N ASN A 841 7.16 5.40 -34.99
CA ASN A 841 7.27 6.63 -35.78
C ASN A 841 8.67 7.25 -35.74
N TRP A 842 9.45 6.97 -34.70
CA TRP A 842 10.80 7.52 -34.52
C TRP A 842 11.86 6.84 -35.40
N LEU A 843 11.55 5.69 -36.01
CA LEU A 843 12.47 4.99 -36.91
C LEU A 843 12.47 5.58 -38.34
N PRO A 844 13.60 5.56 -39.05
CA PRO A 844 13.64 5.83 -40.49
C PRO A 844 12.68 4.92 -41.27
N GLU A 845 12.05 5.46 -42.32
CA GLU A 845 10.98 4.78 -43.08
C GLU A 845 11.35 3.36 -43.53
N SER A 846 12.51 3.18 -44.17
CA SER A 846 12.99 1.88 -44.64
C SER A 846 13.31 0.88 -43.53
N VAL A 847 13.46 1.33 -42.28
CA VAL A 847 13.68 0.47 -41.10
C VAL A 847 12.34 0.04 -40.52
N ALA A 848 11.42 0.99 -40.30
CA ALA A 848 10.08 0.71 -39.81
C ALA A 848 9.32 -0.27 -40.74
N GLU A 849 9.42 -0.08 -42.06
CA GLU A 849 8.83 -0.97 -43.07
C GLU A 849 9.28 -2.43 -42.93
N VAL A 850 10.57 -2.66 -42.67
CA VAL A 850 11.14 -4.00 -42.52
C VAL A 850 10.73 -4.60 -41.18
N LEU A 851 10.83 -3.84 -40.09
CA LEU A 851 10.55 -4.31 -38.74
C LEU A 851 9.08 -4.75 -38.58
N VAL A 852 8.12 -3.90 -38.97
CA VAL A 852 6.68 -4.20 -38.86
C VAL A 852 6.27 -5.39 -39.74
N ARG A 853 6.86 -5.53 -40.93
CA ARG A 853 6.66 -6.71 -41.79
C ARG A 853 7.14 -7.98 -41.09
N ASN A 854 8.36 -7.95 -40.55
CA ASN A 854 8.96 -9.11 -39.90
C ASN A 854 8.16 -9.52 -38.65
N TYR A 855 7.64 -8.56 -37.88
CA TYR A 855 6.76 -8.82 -36.71
C TYR A 855 5.48 -9.55 -37.12
N ALA A 856 4.78 -9.04 -38.14
CA ALA A 856 3.55 -9.66 -38.64
C ALA A 856 3.83 -11.07 -39.19
N ASP A 857 4.86 -11.22 -40.02
CA ASP A 857 5.20 -12.52 -40.64
C ASP A 857 5.55 -13.59 -39.59
N TRP A 858 6.27 -13.24 -38.52
CA TRP A 858 6.58 -14.14 -37.42
C TRP A 858 5.36 -14.44 -36.52
N MET A 859 4.48 -13.46 -36.29
CA MET A 859 3.22 -13.65 -35.57
C MET A 859 2.25 -14.60 -36.28
N PHE A 860 2.45 -14.87 -37.57
CA PHE A 860 1.71 -15.87 -38.35
C PHE A 860 2.50 -17.14 -38.66
N GLU A 861 3.75 -17.24 -38.19
CA GLU A 861 4.51 -18.49 -38.28
C GLU A 861 3.86 -19.57 -37.38
N ASP A 862 3.90 -20.82 -37.83
CA ASP A 862 3.30 -22.02 -37.22
C ASP A 862 1.75 -22.15 -37.23
N LYS A 863 1.03 -21.42 -38.09
CA LYS A 863 -0.41 -21.66 -38.41
C LYS A 863 -0.65 -22.39 -39.74
#